data_AF-A0A7K4FMC0-F1
#
_entry.id   AF-A0A7K4FMC0-F1
#
_cell.length_a   1.000
_cell.length_b   1.000
_cell.length_c   1.000
_cell.angle_alpha   90.00
_cell.angle_beta   90.00
_cell.angle_gamma   90.00
#
_symmetry.space_group_name_H-M   'P 1'
#
loop_
_entity.id
_entity.type
_entity.pdbx_description
1 polymer ?
#
loop_
_entity_poly.entity_id
_entity_poly.type
_entity_poly.pdbx_seq_one_letter_code
_entity_poly.pdbx_strand_id
1 'polypeptide(L)'
;MTNTTFITTSSFLKKVIIENIENNGGFYLWSTLNSIYYVRDNAIPFDVKNLAKDLIKEIGIKAHLEDGITLSDRKIDISSSNIGTITREILLKFVANGPKFKQVLHLENILLRDEMRHNAEIYSDKITNIESFAINFHKDMQENKKHTPRSVREYIEAETYLDGDKIDTEEDEKIQQRLHAFYIRYVQLKTTLKSDQACIIRKKLENILEENISILDNFLPKNNKSKSAFLIPLLLANAENIEINWDNIENDVIADINAGSKNENNEEIVSEMINIILNTDNIDLPMMPDKISMSMISGYPAKTAAHIENLFGLGTNSFNNRLPTSGLPNGKIDPYTIFEFSLRHVLAPRVGAKYSSAILFLSFPGAIPFMNMNEFLELSSNVGSALKVNNIDLTLDDANAKLDNFLFDSTYYIYLNDPKKDSDILRYLMNIIQIALRSKLHALLSFSNNVFYSSWNETILVELESSLLNGMGWNKIRCNNISWIQKEIYFFLNAARKNNKFDYDNASVIIKDYLRDNFSLSYYVHDQFFNGYHNILSSVDNINLMRKLVYGNKGVKMEKIEKMGELAAELYRLTPKSSGSDRGWMVRESLEVVEKMKAETKIGELSDLKDFVSGHMSKNLERLLKRERPDLDLKPRSENILRFTDLLFSLINDEFKGKIPSGITRSYLIDAFEIEYKLASERKWEKSD
;
A
#
# COMPACT_ATOMS: atom_id res chain seq x y z
N MET A 1 0.20 14.01 -27.88
CA MET A 1 0.01 14.15 -26.43
C MET A 1 -1.25 13.36 -26.09
N THR A 2 -1.16 12.27 -25.36
CA THR A 2 -2.33 11.52 -24.88
C THR A 2 -2.08 11.17 -23.42
N ASN A 3 -2.51 12.09 -22.55
CA ASN A 3 -2.65 11.93 -21.11
C ASN A 3 -3.93 11.11 -20.88
N THR A 4 -3.86 9.79 -20.83
CA THR A 4 -5.05 9.02 -20.44
C THR A 4 -5.02 8.78 -18.94
N THR A 5 -5.57 9.76 -18.22
CA THR A 5 -5.94 9.70 -16.81
C THR A 5 -6.87 8.51 -16.53
N PHE A 6 -7.58 8.02 -17.58
CA PHE A 6 -8.67 7.03 -17.62
C PHE A 6 -8.25 5.55 -17.62
N ILE A 7 -7.33 5.13 -16.76
CA ILE A 7 -6.79 3.76 -16.73
C ILE A 7 -7.87 2.71 -16.44
N THR A 8 -8.74 2.93 -15.45
CA THR A 8 -9.76 1.94 -15.06
C THR A 8 -10.77 1.76 -16.19
N THR A 9 -11.30 2.87 -16.72
CA THR A 9 -12.22 2.86 -17.86
C THR A 9 -11.59 2.26 -19.12
N SER A 10 -10.33 2.61 -19.43
CA SER A 10 -9.61 2.04 -20.58
C SER A 10 -9.43 0.52 -20.49
N SER A 11 -9.26 0.01 -19.26
CA SER A 11 -9.09 -1.43 -19.01
C SER A 11 -10.36 -2.22 -19.34
N PHE A 12 -11.51 -1.72 -18.90
CA PHE A 12 -12.80 -2.31 -19.27
C PHE A 12 -13.12 -2.14 -20.75
N LEU A 13 -12.83 -0.97 -21.32
CA LEU A 13 -13.05 -0.69 -22.73
C LEU A 13 -12.31 -1.69 -23.62
N LYS A 14 -11.07 -2.04 -23.28
CA LYS A 14 -10.31 -3.06 -24.02
C LYS A 14 -11.02 -4.39 -24.06
N LYS A 15 -11.59 -4.85 -22.94
CA LYS A 15 -12.34 -6.11 -22.88
C LYS A 15 -13.52 -6.07 -23.85
N VAL A 16 -14.31 -5.00 -23.79
CA VAL A 16 -15.44 -4.79 -24.70
C VAL A 16 -15.00 -4.75 -26.16
N ILE A 17 -13.86 -4.09 -26.46
CA ILE A 17 -13.31 -4.03 -27.82
C ILE A 17 -12.81 -5.41 -28.27
N ILE A 18 -12.13 -6.18 -27.43
CA ILE A 18 -11.64 -7.53 -27.75
C ILE A 18 -12.82 -8.46 -28.06
N GLU A 19 -13.86 -8.45 -27.22
CA GLU A 19 -15.09 -9.21 -27.47
C GLU A 19 -15.74 -8.78 -28.79
N ASN A 20 -15.79 -7.49 -29.08
CA ASN A 20 -16.30 -6.97 -30.34
C ASN A 20 -15.45 -7.42 -31.55
N ILE A 21 -14.13 -7.46 -31.40
CA ILE A 21 -13.20 -7.97 -32.43
C ILE A 21 -13.49 -9.44 -32.74
N GLU A 22 -13.58 -10.27 -31.70
CA GLU A 22 -13.83 -11.72 -31.82
C GLU A 22 -15.22 -12.01 -32.41
N ASN A 23 -16.25 -11.31 -31.94
CA ASN A 23 -17.63 -11.42 -32.46
C ASN A 23 -17.75 -11.02 -33.94
N ASN A 24 -16.85 -10.17 -34.41
CA ASN A 24 -16.77 -9.78 -35.81
C ASN A 24 -15.83 -10.69 -36.63
N GLY A 25 -15.34 -11.80 -36.07
CA GLY A 25 -14.45 -12.72 -36.78
C GLY A 25 -13.03 -12.19 -36.98
N GLY A 26 -12.60 -11.21 -36.18
CA GLY A 26 -11.19 -10.88 -36.02
C GLY A 26 -10.53 -11.80 -35.00
N PHE A 27 -9.24 -12.02 -35.15
CA PHE A 27 -8.42 -12.76 -34.19
C PHE A 27 -7.60 -11.78 -33.36
N TYR A 28 -7.94 -11.63 -32.09
CA TYR A 28 -7.16 -10.82 -31.16
C TYR A 28 -5.74 -11.39 -30.99
N LEU A 29 -4.73 -10.52 -31.00
CA LEU A 29 -3.34 -10.91 -30.81
C LEU A 29 -2.84 -10.57 -29.41
N TRP A 30 -2.89 -9.28 -29.05
CA TRP A 30 -2.40 -8.74 -27.77
C TRP A 30 -2.77 -7.26 -27.67
N SER A 31 -2.62 -6.65 -26.48
CA SER A 31 -2.86 -5.22 -26.27
C SER A 31 -1.78 -4.58 -25.39
N THR A 32 -1.41 -3.34 -25.70
CA THR A 32 -0.71 -2.44 -24.77
C THR A 32 -1.73 -1.56 -24.07
N LEU A 33 -1.33 -0.73 -23.09
CA LEU A 33 -2.19 0.30 -22.48
C LEU A 33 -3.03 1.10 -23.50
N ASN A 34 -2.42 1.47 -24.64
CA ASN A 34 -2.98 2.42 -25.60
C ASN A 34 -3.32 1.79 -26.97
N SER A 35 -3.16 0.48 -27.13
CA SER A 35 -3.31 -0.14 -28.46
C SER A 35 -3.79 -1.58 -28.32
N ILE A 36 -4.68 -2.00 -29.21
CA ILE A 36 -5.16 -3.37 -29.33
C ILE A 36 -4.74 -3.87 -30.71
N TYR A 37 -4.03 -4.99 -30.74
CA TYR A 37 -3.55 -5.62 -31.97
C TYR A 37 -4.42 -6.84 -32.26
N TYR A 38 -4.91 -6.93 -33.49
CA TYR A 38 -5.72 -8.06 -33.96
C TYR A 38 -5.49 -8.30 -35.46
N VAL A 39 -5.89 -9.48 -35.95
CA VAL A 39 -5.83 -9.88 -37.36
C VAL A 39 -7.24 -10.01 -37.92
N ARG A 40 -7.49 -9.38 -39.07
CA ARG A 40 -8.70 -9.58 -39.88
C ARG A 40 -8.44 -9.13 -41.32
N ASP A 41 -9.22 -9.64 -42.26
CA ASP A 41 -9.14 -9.24 -43.68
C ASP A 41 -9.50 -7.76 -43.91
N ASN A 42 -10.40 -7.21 -43.07
CA ASN A 42 -10.83 -5.82 -43.12
C ASN A 42 -10.85 -5.21 -41.71
N ALA A 43 -10.64 -3.90 -41.62
CA ALA A 43 -10.74 -3.17 -40.36
C ALA A 43 -12.14 -3.31 -39.74
N ILE A 44 -12.20 -3.50 -38.43
CA ILE A 44 -13.46 -3.61 -37.68
C ILE A 44 -13.97 -2.21 -37.34
N PRO A 45 -15.17 -1.82 -37.78
CA PRO A 45 -15.76 -0.55 -37.39
C PRO A 45 -16.23 -0.61 -35.95
N PHE A 46 -15.87 0.40 -35.16
CA PHE A 46 -16.33 0.55 -33.78
C PHE A 46 -17.35 1.68 -33.71
N ASP A 47 -18.57 1.37 -33.24
CA ASP A 47 -19.56 2.40 -32.91
C ASP A 47 -19.41 2.82 -31.44
N VAL A 48 -19.05 4.07 -31.22
CA VAL A 48 -18.74 4.63 -29.90
C VAL A 48 -19.94 4.55 -28.96
N LYS A 49 -21.16 4.76 -29.46
CA LYS A 49 -22.38 4.70 -28.64
C LYS A 49 -22.67 3.29 -28.15
N ASN A 50 -22.54 2.29 -29.02
CA ASN A 50 -22.68 0.90 -28.62
C ASN A 50 -21.57 0.48 -27.65
N LEU A 51 -20.32 0.85 -27.92
CA LEU A 51 -19.20 0.58 -27.00
C LEU A 51 -19.41 1.22 -25.62
N ALA A 52 -19.95 2.44 -25.54
CA ALA A 52 -20.25 3.11 -24.28
C ALA A 52 -21.30 2.35 -23.46
N LYS A 53 -22.36 1.86 -24.11
CA LYS A 53 -23.40 1.05 -23.47
C LYS A 53 -22.86 -0.29 -22.97
N ASP A 54 -22.11 -0.98 -23.81
CA ASP A 54 -21.48 -2.27 -23.46
C ASP A 54 -20.48 -2.08 -22.31
N LEU A 55 -19.72 -0.99 -22.32
CA LEU A 55 -18.78 -0.63 -21.26
C LEU A 55 -19.48 -0.33 -19.93
N ILE A 56 -20.54 0.48 -19.92
CA ILE A 56 -21.30 0.78 -18.68
C ILE A 56 -21.93 -0.49 -18.12
N LYS A 57 -22.45 -1.37 -18.99
CA LYS A 57 -22.97 -2.67 -18.58
C LYS A 57 -21.89 -3.53 -17.94
N GLU A 58 -20.72 -3.66 -18.59
CA GLU A 58 -19.61 -4.45 -18.08
C GLU A 58 -19.06 -3.91 -16.75
N ILE A 59 -18.93 -2.58 -16.65
CA ILE A 59 -18.60 -1.88 -15.41
C ILE A 59 -19.62 -2.21 -14.32
N GLY A 60 -20.91 -2.12 -14.61
CA GLY A 60 -21.97 -2.38 -13.65
C GLY A 60 -21.96 -3.82 -13.12
N ILE A 61 -21.70 -4.79 -14.00
CA ILE A 61 -21.56 -6.20 -13.64
C ILE A 61 -20.36 -6.40 -12.71
N LYS A 62 -19.17 -5.90 -13.09
CA LYS A 62 -17.93 -6.11 -12.33
C LYS A 62 -17.85 -5.29 -11.05
N ALA A 63 -18.54 -4.16 -10.98
CA ALA A 63 -18.56 -3.31 -9.79
C ALA A 63 -19.39 -3.89 -8.65
N HIS A 64 -20.12 -5.01 -8.85
CA HIS A 64 -21.04 -5.57 -7.85
C HIS A 64 -21.85 -4.44 -7.20
N LEU A 65 -22.62 -3.69 -8.00
CA LEU A 65 -23.24 -2.42 -7.56
C LEU A 65 -24.08 -2.56 -6.27
N GLU A 66 -24.53 -3.77 -5.93
CA GLU A 66 -25.13 -4.13 -4.66
C GLU A 66 -24.23 -3.89 -3.42
N ASP A 67 -22.91 -3.84 -3.56
CA ASP A 67 -21.95 -3.51 -2.49
C ASP A 67 -21.87 -2.00 -2.18
N GLY A 68 -22.38 -1.17 -3.10
CA GLY A 68 -22.49 0.28 -2.95
C GLY A 68 -23.80 0.75 -2.31
N ILE A 69 -24.73 -0.17 -2.03
CA ILE A 69 -25.98 0.10 -1.32
C ILE A 69 -25.74 -0.04 0.18
N THR A 70 -26.00 1.02 0.95
CA THR A 70 -25.92 1.00 2.41
C THR A 70 -27.15 1.67 3.03
N LEU A 71 -27.71 1.02 4.05
CA LEU A 71 -28.91 1.51 4.76
C LEU A 71 -28.60 1.68 6.24
N SER A 72 -29.04 2.81 6.81
CA SER A 72 -29.01 3.09 8.24
C SER A 72 -30.41 3.34 8.81
N ASP A 73 -30.48 3.72 10.09
CA ASP A 73 -31.70 4.18 10.75
C ASP A 73 -32.28 5.45 10.09
N ARG A 74 -31.43 6.28 9.47
CA ARG A 74 -31.79 7.64 9.00
C ARG A 74 -31.68 7.86 7.50
N LYS A 75 -30.73 7.21 6.83
CA LYS A 75 -30.37 7.51 5.44
C LYS A 75 -30.21 6.23 4.64
N ILE A 76 -30.54 6.33 3.37
CA ILE A 76 -30.20 5.36 2.33
C ILE A 76 -29.11 6.01 1.48
N ASP A 77 -27.98 5.32 1.34
CA ASP A 77 -26.88 5.75 0.49
C ASP A 77 -26.66 4.69 -0.60
N ILE A 78 -26.90 5.11 -1.84
CA ILE A 78 -26.76 4.27 -3.05
C ILE A 78 -25.75 4.98 -3.93
N SER A 79 -24.51 5.01 -3.47
CA SER A 79 -23.43 5.69 -4.20
C SER A 79 -23.09 5.00 -5.52
N SER A 80 -23.39 3.70 -5.62
CA SER A 80 -23.22 2.89 -6.84
C SER A 80 -24.10 3.34 -8.01
N SER A 81 -25.22 4.04 -7.78
CA SER A 81 -26.03 4.60 -8.88
C SER A 81 -25.31 5.73 -9.62
N ASN A 82 -24.21 6.26 -9.09
CA ASN A 82 -23.34 7.20 -9.82
C ASN A 82 -22.46 6.50 -10.87
N ILE A 83 -22.39 5.18 -10.88
CA ILE A 83 -21.51 4.37 -11.75
C ILE A 83 -22.32 3.69 -12.85
N GLY A 84 -23.46 3.08 -12.48
CA GLY A 84 -24.35 2.41 -13.42
C GLY A 84 -25.77 2.33 -12.88
N THR A 85 -26.68 1.80 -13.70
CA THR A 85 -28.10 1.69 -13.35
C THR A 85 -28.33 0.62 -12.29
N ILE A 86 -29.06 0.97 -11.22
CA ILE A 86 -29.54 -0.02 -10.26
C ILE A 86 -30.78 -0.70 -10.86
N THR A 87 -30.66 -2.00 -11.15
CA THR A 87 -31.75 -2.83 -11.70
C THR A 87 -32.35 -3.74 -10.63
N ARG A 88 -33.48 -4.39 -10.96
CA ARG A 88 -34.10 -5.41 -10.12
C ARG A 88 -33.12 -6.52 -9.73
N GLU A 89 -32.31 -7.00 -10.67
CA GLU A 89 -31.32 -8.06 -10.42
C GLU A 89 -30.32 -7.66 -9.32
N ILE A 90 -29.87 -6.41 -9.33
CA ILE A 90 -28.92 -5.87 -8.35
C ILE A 90 -29.56 -5.77 -6.97
N LEU A 91 -30.83 -5.34 -6.90
CA LEU A 91 -31.59 -5.33 -5.65
C LEU A 91 -31.84 -6.74 -5.12
N LEU A 92 -32.12 -7.71 -5.99
CA LEU A 92 -32.25 -9.12 -5.62
C LEU A 92 -30.94 -9.66 -5.02
N LYS A 93 -29.79 -9.40 -5.65
CA LYS A 93 -28.46 -9.76 -5.10
C LYS A 93 -28.21 -9.11 -3.74
N PHE A 94 -28.62 -7.85 -3.58
CA PHE A 94 -28.50 -7.13 -2.30
C PHE A 94 -29.29 -7.81 -1.18
N VAL A 95 -30.57 -8.14 -1.42
CA VAL A 95 -31.45 -8.72 -0.39
C VAL A 95 -31.23 -10.22 -0.16
N ALA A 96 -30.69 -10.94 -1.14
CA ALA A 96 -30.25 -12.32 -0.99
C ALA A 96 -29.05 -12.46 -0.03
N ASN A 97 -28.23 -11.41 0.11
CA ASN A 97 -27.10 -11.39 1.03
C ASN A 97 -27.55 -11.11 2.48
N GLY A 98 -27.48 -12.10 3.36
CA GLY A 98 -27.96 -12.00 4.75
C GLY A 98 -27.39 -10.82 5.53
N PRO A 99 -26.05 -10.64 5.62
CA PRO A 99 -25.44 -9.49 6.27
C PRO A 99 -25.88 -8.12 5.73
N LYS A 100 -26.07 -7.98 4.42
CA LYS A 100 -26.59 -6.74 3.81
C LYS A 100 -28.08 -6.55 4.10
N PHE A 101 -28.87 -7.60 4.00
CA PHE A 101 -30.30 -7.55 4.31
C PHE A 101 -30.57 -7.13 5.76
N LYS A 102 -29.72 -7.51 6.72
CA LYS A 102 -29.81 -7.00 8.10
C LYS A 102 -29.70 -5.47 8.21
N GLN A 103 -29.17 -4.77 7.20
CA GLN A 103 -29.17 -3.30 7.12
C GLN A 103 -30.53 -2.73 6.68
N VAL A 104 -31.37 -3.51 5.99
CA VAL A 104 -32.76 -3.12 5.70
C VAL A 104 -33.54 -3.04 7.01
N LEU A 105 -33.36 -4.05 7.85
CA LEU A 105 -33.95 -4.14 9.19
C LEU A 105 -33.01 -3.54 10.26
N HIS A 106 -32.38 -2.40 9.99
CA HIS A 106 -31.41 -1.78 10.90
C HIS A 106 -32.06 -1.32 12.22
N LEU A 107 -32.22 -2.23 13.17
CA LEU A 107 -32.77 -1.95 14.51
C LEU A 107 -31.76 -1.14 15.33
N GLU A 108 -32.29 -0.22 16.15
CA GLU A 108 -31.47 0.55 17.09
C GLU A 108 -30.76 -0.37 18.08
N ASN A 109 -29.63 0.10 18.63
CA ASN A 109 -28.86 -0.65 19.63
C ASN A 109 -29.52 -0.58 21.02
N ILE A 110 -30.76 -1.06 21.11
CA ILE A 110 -31.56 -1.08 22.33
C ILE A 110 -31.22 -2.35 23.11
N LEU A 111 -30.81 -2.19 24.36
CA LEU A 111 -30.54 -3.31 25.26
C LEU A 111 -31.86 -3.93 25.70
N LEU A 112 -32.05 -5.22 25.40
CA LEU A 112 -33.24 -5.97 25.80
C LEU A 112 -33.16 -6.31 27.29
N ARG A 113 -33.90 -5.57 28.11
CA ARG A 113 -34.04 -5.80 29.56
C ARG A 113 -35.20 -6.75 29.84
N ASP A 114 -35.19 -7.40 31.00
CA ASP A 114 -36.24 -8.34 31.41
C ASP A 114 -37.66 -7.75 31.36
N GLU A 115 -37.79 -6.47 31.76
CA GLU A 115 -39.05 -5.73 31.72
C GLU A 115 -39.64 -5.55 30.30
N MET A 116 -38.79 -5.61 29.27
CA MET A 116 -39.17 -5.46 27.86
C MET A 116 -39.39 -6.81 27.17
N ARG A 117 -38.94 -7.91 27.79
CA ARG A 117 -38.87 -9.24 27.17
C ARG A 117 -40.25 -9.76 26.76
N HIS A 118 -41.25 -9.60 27.62
CA HIS A 118 -42.62 -10.03 27.31
C HIS A 118 -43.18 -9.37 26.04
N ASN A 119 -43.03 -8.05 25.90
CA ASN A 119 -43.48 -7.34 24.71
C ASN A 119 -42.66 -7.72 23.46
N ALA A 120 -41.37 -8.02 23.62
CA ALA A 120 -40.52 -8.52 22.53
C ALA A 120 -40.98 -9.90 22.05
N GLU A 121 -41.33 -10.80 22.97
CA GLU A 121 -41.85 -12.13 22.67
C GLU A 121 -43.21 -12.02 21.94
N ILE A 122 -44.13 -11.18 22.41
CA ILE A 122 -45.40 -10.88 21.71
C ILE A 122 -45.14 -10.33 20.30
N TYR A 123 -44.14 -9.46 20.13
CA TYR A 123 -43.76 -8.96 18.82
C TYR A 123 -43.28 -10.10 17.91
N SER A 124 -42.43 -11.01 18.42
CA SER A 124 -41.95 -12.17 17.67
C SER A 124 -43.12 -13.03 17.19
N ASP A 125 -44.10 -13.27 18.07
CA ASP A 125 -45.29 -14.09 17.76
C ASP A 125 -46.10 -13.49 16.59
N LYS A 126 -46.26 -12.16 16.56
CA LYS A 126 -47.01 -11.46 15.51
C LYS A 126 -46.37 -11.55 14.12
N ILE A 127 -45.08 -11.85 14.02
CA ILE A 127 -44.33 -11.87 12.76
C ILE A 127 -43.85 -13.29 12.39
N THR A 128 -44.34 -14.31 13.09
CA THR A 128 -43.94 -15.73 12.94
C THR A 128 -44.13 -16.28 11.52
N ASN A 129 -45.07 -15.73 10.76
CA ASN A 129 -45.37 -16.18 9.39
C ASN A 129 -44.37 -15.66 8.33
N ILE A 130 -43.35 -14.90 8.73
CA ILE A 130 -42.30 -14.43 7.82
C ILE A 130 -41.25 -15.54 7.70
N GLU A 131 -41.17 -16.16 6.53
CA GLU A 131 -40.24 -17.26 6.28
C GLU A 131 -38.84 -16.77 5.86
N SER A 132 -38.75 -15.58 5.27
CA SER A 132 -37.49 -15.11 4.66
C SER A 132 -36.45 -14.58 5.65
N PHE A 133 -36.86 -14.17 6.84
CA PHE A 133 -36.01 -13.71 7.94
C PHE A 133 -36.79 -13.80 9.26
N ALA A 134 -36.08 -13.88 10.38
CA ALA A 134 -36.70 -13.93 11.70
C ALA A 134 -36.16 -12.85 12.63
N ILE A 135 -37.04 -12.29 13.47
CA ILE A 135 -36.66 -11.55 14.67
C ILE A 135 -37.27 -12.32 15.83
N ASN A 136 -36.51 -13.25 16.39
CA ASN A 136 -37.01 -14.22 17.36
C ASN A 136 -36.43 -13.97 18.75
N PHE A 137 -37.19 -13.26 19.58
CA PHE A 137 -36.80 -12.97 20.96
C PHE A 137 -36.98 -14.15 21.93
N HIS A 138 -37.62 -15.25 21.50
CA HIS A 138 -37.69 -16.51 22.26
C HIS A 138 -36.38 -17.30 22.22
N LYS A 139 -35.50 -17.01 21.26
CA LYS A 139 -34.28 -17.78 21.06
C LYS A 139 -33.27 -17.50 22.17
N ASP A 140 -32.97 -18.53 22.95
CA ASP A 140 -31.86 -18.49 23.90
C ASP A 140 -30.52 -18.47 23.14
N MET A 141 -29.84 -17.34 23.19
CA MET A 141 -28.50 -17.16 22.64
C MET A 141 -27.44 -17.54 23.67
N GLN A 142 -26.31 -18.12 23.25
CA GLN A 142 -25.20 -18.51 24.14
C GLN A 142 -24.83 -17.40 25.13
N GLU A 143 -24.54 -17.71 26.39
CA GLU A 143 -24.28 -16.67 27.39
C GLU A 143 -23.15 -15.72 26.96
N ASN A 144 -23.40 -14.41 27.11
CA ASN A 144 -22.40 -13.39 26.83
C ASN A 144 -21.34 -13.41 27.94
N LYS A 145 -20.05 -13.49 27.58
CA LYS A 145 -18.91 -13.51 28.52
C LYS A 145 -18.89 -12.33 29.51
N LYS A 146 -19.64 -11.26 29.23
CA LYS A 146 -19.66 -10.02 30.03
C LYS A 146 -20.92 -9.84 30.91
N HIS A 147 -21.84 -10.79 31.01
CA HIS A 147 -23.12 -10.65 31.76
C HIS A 147 -23.96 -9.40 31.43
N THR A 148 -23.69 -8.73 30.31
CA THR A 148 -24.46 -7.55 29.89
C THR A 148 -25.69 -7.97 29.06
N PRO A 149 -26.84 -7.29 29.22
CA PRO A 149 -28.01 -7.50 28.36
C PRO A 149 -27.64 -7.38 26.88
N ARG A 150 -28.27 -8.19 26.03
CA ARG A 150 -28.01 -8.20 24.58
C ARG A 150 -28.77 -7.11 23.87
N SER A 151 -28.27 -6.69 22.72
CA SER A 151 -28.97 -5.74 21.85
C SER A 151 -30.07 -6.44 21.05
N VAL A 152 -31.22 -5.77 20.85
CA VAL A 152 -32.31 -6.28 20.00
C VAL A 152 -31.85 -6.60 18.57
N ARG A 153 -30.83 -5.90 18.07
CA ARG A 153 -30.22 -6.17 16.75
C ARG A 153 -29.60 -7.55 16.64
N GLU A 154 -29.15 -8.14 17.76
CA GLU A 154 -28.53 -9.46 17.77
C GLU A 154 -29.52 -10.58 17.47
N TYR A 155 -30.82 -10.34 17.66
CA TYR A 155 -31.90 -11.31 17.44
C TYR A 155 -32.41 -11.37 16.00
N ILE A 156 -31.82 -10.58 15.08
CA ILE A 156 -32.16 -10.64 13.66
C ILE A 156 -31.39 -11.77 12.98
N GLU A 157 -32.14 -12.72 12.43
CA GLU A 157 -31.64 -13.87 11.69
C GLU A 157 -32.03 -13.75 10.23
N ALA A 158 -31.04 -13.78 9.35
CA ALA A 158 -31.20 -13.68 7.91
C ALA A 158 -30.13 -14.52 7.23
N GLU A 159 -30.56 -15.58 6.56
CA GLU A 159 -29.72 -16.49 5.78
C GLU A 159 -29.22 -15.82 4.49
N THR A 160 -28.19 -16.39 3.88
CA THR A 160 -27.66 -15.92 2.58
C THR A 160 -28.11 -16.90 1.50
N TYR A 161 -28.81 -16.38 0.48
CA TYR A 161 -29.35 -17.15 -0.64
C TYR A 161 -28.52 -16.95 -1.93
N LEU A 162 -27.20 -17.03 -1.80
CA LEU A 162 -26.25 -16.85 -2.91
C LEU A 162 -25.33 -18.07 -2.99
N ASP A 163 -25.16 -18.59 -4.21
CA ASP A 163 -24.08 -19.52 -4.56
C ASP A 163 -23.11 -18.82 -5.51
N GLY A 164 -21.97 -18.37 -4.99
CA GLY A 164 -21.10 -17.43 -5.68
C GLY A 164 -21.85 -16.12 -6.02
N ASP A 165 -21.87 -15.78 -7.31
CA ASP A 165 -22.56 -14.59 -7.85
C ASP A 165 -23.99 -14.88 -8.35
N LYS A 166 -24.48 -16.10 -8.18
CA LYS A 166 -25.81 -16.52 -8.62
C LYS A 166 -26.77 -16.60 -7.43
N ILE A 167 -28.01 -16.18 -7.70
CA ILE A 167 -29.11 -16.24 -6.76
C ILE A 167 -29.68 -17.66 -6.79
N ASP A 168 -29.93 -18.23 -5.62
CA ASP A 168 -30.63 -19.51 -5.51
C ASP A 168 -32.11 -19.35 -5.89
N THR A 169 -32.47 -19.89 -7.05
CA THR A 169 -33.82 -19.79 -7.61
C THR A 169 -34.84 -20.69 -6.91
N GLU A 170 -34.40 -21.65 -6.10
CA GLU A 170 -35.32 -22.50 -5.32
C GLU A 170 -35.98 -21.72 -4.16
N GLU A 171 -35.39 -20.58 -3.77
CA GLU A 171 -35.83 -19.74 -2.65
C GLU A 171 -36.47 -18.40 -3.11
N ASP A 172 -36.97 -18.36 -4.35
CA ASP A 172 -37.49 -17.15 -5.01
C ASP A 172 -38.53 -16.39 -4.15
N GLU A 173 -39.48 -17.10 -3.52
CA GLU A 173 -40.53 -16.48 -2.70
C GLU A 173 -39.96 -15.77 -1.46
N LYS A 174 -38.97 -16.37 -0.79
CA LYS A 174 -38.30 -15.76 0.37
C LYS A 174 -37.52 -14.53 -0.06
N ILE A 175 -36.87 -14.58 -1.22
CA ILE A 175 -36.11 -13.44 -1.76
C ILE A 175 -37.06 -12.29 -2.14
N GLN A 176 -38.20 -12.57 -2.77
CA GLN A 176 -39.23 -11.54 -3.04
C GLN A 176 -39.74 -10.91 -1.75
N GLN A 177 -39.98 -11.69 -0.70
CA GLN A 177 -40.41 -11.15 0.60
C GLN A 177 -39.36 -10.18 1.19
N ARG A 178 -38.07 -10.48 1.06
CA ARG A 178 -36.99 -9.55 1.44
C ARG A 178 -36.93 -8.31 0.54
N LEU A 179 -37.20 -8.47 -0.75
CA LEU A 179 -37.28 -7.34 -1.68
C LEU A 179 -38.42 -6.39 -1.31
N HIS A 180 -39.59 -6.91 -0.93
CA HIS A 180 -40.70 -6.12 -0.39
C HIS A 180 -40.30 -5.38 0.89
N ALA A 181 -39.58 -6.04 1.81
CA ALA A 181 -39.04 -5.39 3.01
C ALA A 181 -38.13 -4.20 2.66
N PHE A 182 -37.29 -4.36 1.63
CA PHE A 182 -36.46 -3.28 1.11
C PHE A 182 -37.28 -2.11 0.58
N TYR A 183 -38.33 -2.35 -0.22
CA TYR A 183 -39.20 -1.28 -0.74
C TYR A 183 -39.91 -0.51 0.37
N ILE A 184 -40.43 -1.21 1.38
CA ILE A 184 -41.06 -0.58 2.56
C ILE A 184 -40.03 0.30 3.27
N ARG A 185 -38.82 -0.22 3.52
CA ARG A 185 -37.74 0.54 4.15
C ARG A 185 -37.36 1.77 3.34
N TYR A 186 -37.33 1.64 2.01
CA TYR A 186 -37.05 2.73 1.10
C TYR A 186 -38.06 3.86 1.26
N VAL A 187 -39.35 3.53 1.22
CA VAL A 187 -40.46 4.48 1.37
C VAL A 187 -40.45 5.18 2.74
N GLN A 188 -40.11 4.45 3.81
CA GLN A 188 -40.00 4.99 5.18
C GLN A 188 -38.93 6.08 5.28
N LEU A 189 -37.76 5.85 4.67
CA LEU A 189 -36.62 6.76 4.78
C LEU A 189 -36.69 7.90 3.75
N LYS A 190 -37.19 7.63 2.54
CA LYS A 190 -37.26 8.57 1.42
C LYS A 190 -38.64 9.25 1.34
N THR A 191 -38.85 10.26 2.17
CA THR A 191 -40.14 11.00 2.23
C THR A 191 -40.44 11.81 0.96
N THR A 192 -39.47 12.01 0.07
CA THR A 192 -39.67 12.72 -1.21
C THR A 192 -40.32 11.86 -2.29
N LEU A 193 -40.33 10.53 -2.16
CA LEU A 193 -41.03 9.65 -3.10
C LEU A 193 -42.54 9.78 -2.92
N LYS A 194 -43.24 10.48 -3.83
CA LYS A 194 -44.66 10.84 -3.69
C LYS A 194 -45.61 9.99 -4.54
N SER A 195 -45.20 8.80 -4.98
CA SER A 195 -46.10 7.92 -5.74
C SER A 195 -47.30 7.46 -4.91
N ASP A 196 -48.37 7.04 -5.57
CA ASP A 196 -49.59 6.57 -4.92
C ASP A 196 -49.31 5.38 -4.01
N GLN A 197 -48.51 4.42 -4.47
CA GLN A 197 -48.10 3.25 -3.69
C GLN A 197 -47.25 3.64 -2.47
N ALA A 198 -46.32 4.59 -2.61
CA ALA A 198 -45.55 5.08 -1.48
C ALA A 198 -46.45 5.77 -0.42
N CYS A 199 -47.50 6.48 -0.85
CA CYS A 199 -48.48 7.06 0.06
C CYS A 199 -49.32 6.01 0.78
N ILE A 200 -49.75 4.95 0.09
CA ILE A 200 -50.47 3.81 0.67
C ILE A 200 -49.60 3.12 1.74
N ILE A 201 -48.35 2.81 1.41
CA ILE A 201 -47.41 2.17 2.34
C ILE A 201 -47.22 3.03 3.59
N ARG A 202 -47.03 4.35 3.45
CA ARG A 202 -46.89 5.25 4.61
C ARG A 202 -48.11 5.25 5.52
N LYS A 203 -49.32 5.36 4.95
CA LYS A 203 -50.57 5.30 5.72
C LYS A 203 -50.72 3.96 6.44
N LYS A 204 -50.40 2.85 5.79
CA LYS A 204 -50.44 1.52 6.43
C LYS A 204 -49.44 1.41 7.59
N LEU A 205 -48.23 1.95 7.43
CA LEU A 205 -47.24 1.97 8.51
C LEU A 205 -47.69 2.83 9.70
N GLU A 206 -48.40 3.93 9.46
CA GLU A 206 -49.01 4.75 10.51
C GLU A 206 -50.11 3.98 11.25
N ASN A 207 -51.02 3.32 10.53
CA ASN A 207 -52.07 2.49 11.13
C ASN A 207 -51.47 1.34 11.96
N ILE A 208 -50.48 0.63 11.43
CA ILE A 208 -49.79 -0.46 12.13
C ILE A 208 -49.09 0.06 13.38
N LEU A 209 -48.49 1.25 13.32
CA LEU A 209 -47.87 1.88 14.48
C LEU A 209 -48.91 2.15 15.57
N GLU A 210 -50.08 2.69 15.22
CA GLU A 210 -51.16 2.97 16.18
C GLU A 210 -51.70 1.68 16.81
N GLU A 211 -51.94 0.64 16.02
CA GLU A 211 -52.45 -0.66 16.47
C GLU A 211 -51.47 -1.42 17.37
N ASN A 212 -50.17 -1.22 17.17
CA ASN A 212 -49.12 -1.98 17.85
C ASN A 212 -48.30 -1.14 18.85
N ILE A 213 -48.73 0.10 19.14
CA ILE A 213 -47.97 1.03 19.97
C ILE A 213 -47.67 0.46 21.36
N SER A 214 -48.62 -0.25 21.97
CA SER A 214 -48.49 -0.83 23.31
C SER A 214 -47.38 -1.91 23.40
N ILE A 215 -47.14 -2.62 22.30
CA ILE A 215 -46.09 -3.65 22.20
C ILE A 215 -44.76 -2.98 21.85
N LEU A 216 -44.79 -1.93 21.02
CA LEU A 216 -43.61 -1.31 20.44
C LEU A 216 -43.02 -0.16 21.28
N ASP A 217 -43.72 0.42 22.25
CA ASP A 217 -43.34 1.71 22.85
C ASP A 217 -41.91 1.77 23.41
N ASN A 218 -41.40 0.65 23.94
CA ASN A 218 -40.03 0.53 24.45
C ASN A 218 -38.96 0.23 23.38
N PHE A 219 -39.37 -0.12 22.16
CA PHE A 219 -38.50 -0.44 21.01
C PHE A 219 -38.47 0.68 19.97
N LEU A 220 -39.39 1.65 20.07
CA LEU A 220 -39.49 2.74 19.11
C LEU A 220 -38.43 3.81 19.36
N PRO A 221 -37.91 4.41 18.28
CA PRO A 221 -37.01 5.54 18.41
C PRO A 221 -37.73 6.70 19.12
N LYS A 222 -37.00 7.44 19.97
CA LYS A 222 -37.55 8.59 20.70
C LYS A 222 -38.19 9.64 19.79
N ASN A 223 -37.64 9.80 18.59
CA ASN A 223 -38.13 10.69 17.54
C ASN A 223 -38.43 9.88 16.27
N ASN A 224 -39.46 10.27 15.52
CA ASN A 224 -39.85 9.62 14.25
C ASN A 224 -40.24 8.13 14.39
N LYS A 225 -41.16 7.81 15.32
CA LYS A 225 -41.68 6.45 15.56
C LYS A 225 -42.12 5.74 14.26
N SER A 226 -42.71 6.46 13.30
CA SER A 226 -43.16 5.94 12.00
C SER A 226 -42.03 5.46 11.07
N LYS A 227 -40.76 5.80 11.35
CA LYS A 227 -39.58 5.31 10.63
C LYS A 227 -38.94 4.06 11.24
N SER A 228 -39.55 3.51 12.29
CA SER A 228 -39.05 2.31 12.95
C SER A 228 -39.02 1.12 11.99
N ALA A 229 -37.90 0.40 11.96
CA ALA A 229 -37.74 -0.82 11.18
C ALA A 229 -38.63 -1.97 11.71
N PHE A 230 -39.06 -1.92 12.97
CA PHE A 230 -39.99 -2.90 13.55
C PHE A 230 -41.37 -2.92 12.88
N LEU A 231 -41.74 -1.87 12.16
CA LEU A 231 -43.01 -1.80 11.43
C LEU A 231 -42.98 -2.62 10.13
N ILE A 232 -41.80 -2.89 9.58
CA ILE A 232 -41.66 -3.59 8.29
C ILE A 232 -42.13 -5.05 8.39
N PRO A 233 -41.66 -5.85 9.38
CA PRO A 233 -42.15 -7.22 9.54
C PRO A 233 -43.64 -7.27 9.86
N LEU A 234 -44.15 -6.35 10.69
CA LEU A 234 -45.58 -6.28 11.00
C LEU A 234 -46.45 -6.02 9.76
N LEU A 235 -45.98 -5.13 8.87
CA LEU A 235 -46.66 -4.89 7.60
C LEU A 235 -46.64 -6.15 6.74
N LEU A 236 -45.51 -6.82 6.61
CA LEU A 236 -45.40 -8.04 5.79
C LEU A 236 -46.20 -9.23 6.34
N ALA A 237 -46.30 -9.36 7.65
CA ALA A 237 -47.04 -10.44 8.31
C ALA A 237 -48.57 -10.25 8.25
N ASN A 238 -49.05 -9.03 7.99
CA ASN A 238 -50.47 -8.75 7.90
C ASN A 238 -51.03 -9.18 6.53
N ALA A 239 -51.91 -10.19 6.54
CA ALA A 239 -52.49 -10.81 5.33
C ALA A 239 -53.40 -9.87 4.51
N GLU A 240 -53.80 -8.71 5.05
CA GLU A 240 -54.63 -7.70 4.38
C GLU A 240 -53.85 -6.82 3.36
N ASN A 241 -52.67 -7.25 2.90
CA ASN A 241 -51.84 -6.52 1.95
C ASN A 241 -52.34 -6.50 0.49
N ILE A 242 -53.62 -6.80 0.26
CA ILE A 242 -54.28 -6.92 -1.05
C ILE A 242 -54.22 -5.61 -1.87
N GLU A 243 -53.94 -4.46 -1.26
CA GLU A 243 -53.90 -3.14 -1.92
C GLU A 243 -52.51 -2.67 -2.39
N ILE A 244 -51.41 -3.25 -1.92
CA ILE A 244 -50.06 -2.81 -2.36
C ILE A 244 -49.75 -3.51 -3.68
N ASN A 245 -49.55 -2.72 -4.73
CA ASN A 245 -49.04 -3.24 -6.00
C ASN A 245 -47.51 -3.20 -5.97
N TRP A 246 -46.92 -4.38 -5.75
CA TRP A 246 -45.46 -4.55 -5.61
C TRP A 246 -44.68 -4.19 -6.88
N ASP A 247 -45.23 -4.47 -8.06
CA ASP A 247 -44.59 -4.11 -9.33
C ASP A 247 -44.55 -2.59 -9.53
N ASN A 248 -45.63 -1.89 -9.15
CA ASN A 248 -45.69 -0.43 -9.25
C ASN A 248 -44.70 0.23 -8.29
N ILE A 249 -44.64 -0.21 -7.02
CA ILE A 249 -43.68 0.36 -6.06
C ILE A 249 -42.24 -0.01 -6.43
N GLU A 250 -41.99 -1.20 -7.00
CA GLU A 250 -40.68 -1.57 -7.54
C GLU A 250 -40.24 -0.57 -8.60
N ASN A 251 -41.09 -0.30 -9.59
CA ASN A 251 -40.81 0.66 -10.65
C ASN A 251 -40.59 2.07 -10.09
N ASP A 252 -41.43 2.51 -9.13
CA ASP A 252 -41.29 3.80 -8.48
C ASP A 252 -39.95 3.94 -7.73
N VAL A 253 -39.54 2.90 -7.00
CA VAL A 253 -38.29 2.88 -6.23
C VAL A 253 -37.09 2.83 -7.16
N ILE A 254 -37.07 1.95 -8.16
CA ILE A 254 -35.98 1.87 -9.15
C ILE A 254 -35.88 3.19 -9.91
N ALA A 255 -37.00 3.79 -10.31
CA ALA A 255 -37.01 5.08 -10.96
C ALA A 255 -36.47 6.18 -10.04
N ASP A 256 -36.87 6.27 -8.77
CA ASP A 256 -36.35 7.28 -7.82
C ASP A 256 -34.87 7.11 -7.50
N ILE A 257 -34.39 5.87 -7.33
CA ILE A 257 -32.96 5.55 -7.14
C ILE A 257 -32.15 6.06 -8.32
N ASN A 258 -32.66 5.85 -9.53
CA ASN A 258 -31.98 6.24 -10.77
C ASN A 258 -32.31 7.67 -11.23
N ALA A 259 -33.32 8.35 -10.71
CA ALA A 259 -33.70 9.71 -11.11
C ALA A 259 -32.66 10.78 -10.72
N GLY A 260 -31.83 10.48 -9.72
CA GLY A 260 -30.63 11.25 -9.38
C GLY A 260 -29.32 10.64 -9.89
N SER A 261 -29.38 9.49 -10.56
CA SER A 261 -28.21 8.90 -11.19
C SER A 261 -27.77 9.80 -12.33
N LYS A 262 -26.47 10.05 -12.42
CA LYS A 262 -25.88 10.75 -13.56
C LYS A 262 -25.86 9.86 -14.80
N ASN A 263 -26.69 8.83 -14.94
CA ASN A 263 -26.53 7.82 -15.99
C ASN A 263 -26.52 8.38 -17.42
N GLU A 264 -27.41 9.31 -17.76
CA GLU A 264 -27.38 9.98 -19.07
C GLU A 264 -26.08 10.80 -19.24
N ASN A 265 -25.63 11.49 -18.18
CA ASN A 265 -24.33 12.16 -18.17
C ASN A 265 -23.16 11.16 -18.20
N ASN A 266 -23.31 9.95 -17.69
CA ASN A 266 -22.26 8.93 -17.63
C ASN A 266 -22.10 8.25 -18.97
N GLU A 267 -23.19 7.95 -19.69
CA GLU A 267 -23.12 7.50 -21.09
C GLU A 267 -22.44 8.55 -21.97
N GLU A 268 -22.75 9.83 -21.79
CA GLU A 268 -22.08 10.93 -22.48
C GLU A 268 -20.60 11.05 -22.08
N ILE A 269 -20.29 11.06 -20.78
CA ILE A 269 -18.90 11.09 -20.23
C ILE A 269 -18.09 9.89 -20.74
N VAL A 270 -18.67 8.68 -20.73
CA VAL A 270 -18.02 7.46 -21.19
C VAL A 270 -17.83 7.49 -22.70
N SER A 271 -18.81 7.96 -23.47
CA SER A 271 -18.68 8.14 -24.93
C SER A 271 -17.57 9.14 -25.27
N GLU A 272 -17.51 10.27 -24.56
CA GLU A 272 -16.45 11.27 -24.70
C GLU A 272 -15.08 10.68 -24.31
N MET A 273 -14.99 9.91 -23.21
CA MET A 273 -13.77 9.18 -22.83
C MET A 273 -13.35 8.18 -23.91
N ILE A 274 -14.27 7.40 -24.46
CA ILE A 274 -13.99 6.43 -25.54
C ILE A 274 -13.48 7.17 -26.77
N ASN A 275 -14.12 8.27 -27.17
CA ASN A 275 -13.66 9.10 -28.28
C ASN A 275 -12.24 9.62 -28.05
N ILE A 276 -11.94 10.10 -26.83
CA ILE A 276 -10.59 10.53 -26.43
C ILE A 276 -9.58 9.38 -26.50
N ILE A 277 -9.97 8.18 -26.09
CA ILE A 277 -9.12 6.98 -26.08
C ILE A 277 -8.88 6.44 -27.50
N LEU A 278 -9.92 6.34 -28.31
CA LEU A 278 -9.89 5.78 -29.66
C LEU A 278 -9.42 6.78 -30.72
N ASN A 279 -9.38 8.07 -30.39
CA ASN A 279 -8.97 9.15 -31.29
C ASN A 279 -9.76 9.13 -32.61
N THR A 280 -11.05 8.82 -32.52
CA THR A 280 -11.97 8.60 -33.66
C THR A 280 -12.46 9.90 -34.29
N ASP A 281 -12.40 11.02 -33.56
CA ASP A 281 -12.77 12.36 -34.02
C ASP A 281 -11.58 13.33 -33.88
N ASN A 282 -11.59 14.44 -34.63
CA ASN A 282 -10.76 15.61 -34.30
C ASN A 282 -11.22 16.13 -32.93
N ILE A 283 -10.62 15.62 -31.86
CA ILE A 283 -10.91 16.06 -30.50
C ILE A 283 -10.36 17.47 -30.36
N ASP A 284 -11.23 18.48 -30.50
CA ASP A 284 -10.93 19.84 -30.10
C ASP A 284 -10.78 19.86 -28.57
N LEU A 285 -9.55 19.63 -28.10
CA LEU A 285 -9.22 19.75 -26.70
C LEU A 285 -9.58 21.16 -26.24
N PRO A 286 -10.37 21.31 -25.15
CA PRO A 286 -10.76 22.63 -24.68
C PRO A 286 -9.52 23.45 -24.33
N MET A 287 -9.54 24.75 -24.66
CA MET A 287 -8.46 25.67 -24.29
C MET A 287 -8.16 25.58 -22.79
N MET A 288 -6.87 25.57 -22.46
CA MET A 288 -6.43 25.56 -21.07
C MET A 288 -7.00 26.80 -20.35
N PRO A 289 -7.81 26.61 -19.29
CA PRO A 289 -8.47 27.70 -18.59
C PRO A 289 -7.48 28.40 -17.63
N ASP A 290 -7.89 29.54 -17.09
CA ASP A 290 -7.18 30.16 -15.96
C ASP A 290 -7.10 29.21 -14.75
N LYS A 291 -6.06 29.36 -13.93
CA LYS A 291 -5.79 28.51 -12.75
C LYS A 291 -6.99 28.33 -11.81
N ILE A 292 -7.92 29.29 -11.78
CA ILE A 292 -9.11 29.32 -10.90
C ILE A 292 -10.26 28.43 -11.45
N SER A 293 -10.32 28.23 -12.77
CA SER A 293 -11.32 27.40 -13.46
C SER A 293 -10.75 26.07 -13.94
N MET A 294 -9.45 25.84 -13.72
CA MET A 294 -8.73 24.63 -14.08
C MET A 294 -8.99 23.48 -13.09
N SER A 295 -9.15 22.27 -13.62
CA SER A 295 -9.09 21.02 -12.87
C SER A 295 -7.71 20.87 -12.27
N MET A 296 -7.64 20.60 -10.97
CA MET A 296 -6.35 20.37 -10.30
C MET A 296 -5.65 19.09 -10.76
N ILE A 297 -6.36 18.20 -11.46
CA ILE A 297 -5.86 16.87 -11.84
C ILE A 297 -5.50 16.85 -13.32
N SER A 298 -6.39 17.31 -14.19
CA SER A 298 -6.22 17.18 -15.63
C SER A 298 -5.71 18.44 -16.32
N GLY A 299 -5.77 19.61 -15.67
CA GLY A 299 -5.39 20.89 -16.29
C GLY A 299 -6.44 21.48 -17.25
N TYR A 300 -7.61 20.86 -17.38
CA TYR A 300 -8.71 21.29 -18.25
C TYR A 300 -9.84 22.01 -17.49
N PRO A 301 -10.81 22.66 -18.15
CA PRO A 301 -11.92 23.33 -17.48
C PRO A 301 -12.71 22.41 -16.54
N ALA A 302 -12.80 22.80 -15.27
CA ALA A 302 -13.50 22.05 -14.23
C ALA A 302 -14.83 22.72 -13.85
N LYS A 303 -15.88 21.90 -13.78
CA LYS A 303 -17.25 22.33 -13.45
C LYS A 303 -17.62 22.10 -11.99
N THR A 304 -16.91 21.22 -11.28
CA THR A 304 -17.32 20.72 -9.95
C THR A 304 -16.31 21.07 -8.87
N ALA A 305 -16.77 21.46 -7.68
CA ALA A 305 -15.91 21.62 -6.52
C ALA A 305 -15.43 20.25 -6.01
N ALA A 306 -14.14 20.11 -5.76
CA ALA A 306 -13.54 18.91 -5.19
C ALA A 306 -13.61 18.98 -3.66
N HIS A 307 -14.16 17.93 -3.05
CA HIS A 307 -13.96 17.66 -1.64
C HIS A 307 -12.55 17.08 -1.42
N ILE A 308 -11.95 17.33 -0.26
CA ILE A 308 -10.57 16.89 0.07
C ILE A 308 -10.41 15.37 -0.14
N GLU A 309 -11.44 14.59 0.18
CA GLU A 309 -11.47 13.12 0.04
C GLU A 309 -11.39 12.65 -1.42
N ASN A 310 -11.86 13.45 -2.38
CA ASN A 310 -11.83 13.12 -3.81
C ASN A 310 -10.45 13.36 -4.46
N LEU A 311 -9.50 13.94 -3.72
CA LEU A 311 -8.17 14.30 -4.22
C LEU A 311 -7.09 13.36 -3.69
N PHE A 312 -7.40 12.53 -2.69
CA PHE A 312 -6.47 11.51 -2.18
C PHE A 312 -6.27 10.41 -3.24
N GLY A 313 -5.01 10.15 -3.62
CA GLY A 313 -4.65 9.09 -4.57
C GLY A 313 -4.71 9.44 -6.07
N LEU A 314 -5.00 10.70 -6.41
CA LEU A 314 -4.90 11.22 -7.78
C LEU A 314 -3.68 12.13 -7.84
N GLY A 315 -2.51 11.57 -8.21
CA GLY A 315 -1.25 12.30 -8.20
C GLY A 315 -1.28 13.55 -9.09
N THR A 316 -1.02 14.71 -8.49
CA THR A 316 -0.83 16.02 -9.14
C THR A 316 0.60 16.24 -9.66
N ASN A 317 1.37 15.16 -9.84
CA ASN A 317 2.83 15.22 -9.95
C ASN A 317 3.39 15.70 -11.32
N SER A 318 2.55 16.04 -12.30
CA SER A 318 3.00 16.65 -13.56
C SER A 318 2.79 18.16 -13.65
N PHE A 319 2.11 18.80 -12.69
CA PHE A 319 2.09 20.25 -12.54
C PHE A 319 2.86 20.67 -11.28
N ASN A 320 4.18 20.72 -11.41
CA ASN A 320 5.04 21.41 -10.47
C ASN A 320 4.72 22.92 -10.51
N ASN A 321 3.78 23.35 -9.66
CA ASN A 321 3.85 24.64 -8.99
C ASN A 321 2.89 24.69 -7.80
N ARG A 322 3.39 24.25 -6.65
CA ARG A 322 2.90 24.56 -5.29
C ARG A 322 1.40 24.36 -5.08
N LEU A 323 1.03 23.20 -4.53
CA LEU A 323 -0.14 23.15 -3.67
C LEU A 323 0.18 22.35 -2.39
N PRO A 324 0.48 23.04 -1.27
CA PRO A 324 0.40 22.42 0.04
C PRO A 324 -1.08 22.07 0.29
N THR A 325 -1.39 20.78 0.43
CA THR A 325 -2.72 20.23 0.66
C THR A 325 -3.29 20.53 2.06
N SER A 326 -2.90 21.64 2.68
CA SER A 326 -3.37 22.02 4.01
C SER A 326 -3.87 23.46 4.14
N GLY A 327 -4.17 24.19 3.03
CA GLY A 327 -4.54 25.60 3.14
C GLY A 327 -5.43 26.24 2.07
N LEU A 328 -5.88 25.53 1.03
CA LEU A 328 -6.80 26.11 0.04
C LEU A 328 -8.17 25.42 0.10
N PRO A 329 -9.25 26.17 0.38
CA PRO A 329 -10.60 25.64 0.34
C PRO A 329 -11.03 25.48 -1.12
N ASN A 330 -11.36 24.24 -1.50
CA ASN A 330 -12.07 23.85 -2.71
C ASN A 330 -11.31 24.05 -4.04
N GLY A 331 -10.40 23.14 -4.34
CA GLY A 331 -9.98 22.96 -5.73
C GLY A 331 -11.12 22.45 -6.61
N LYS A 332 -11.08 22.70 -7.92
CA LYS A 332 -12.09 22.16 -8.84
C LYS A 332 -11.58 20.88 -9.50
N ILE A 333 -12.52 19.98 -9.85
CA ILE A 333 -12.28 18.70 -10.50
C ILE A 333 -13.22 18.56 -11.71
N ASP A 334 -12.74 17.93 -12.78
CA ASP A 334 -13.54 17.63 -13.96
C ASP A 334 -14.41 16.37 -13.77
N PRO A 335 -15.57 16.28 -14.45
CA PRO A 335 -16.49 15.15 -14.29
C PRO A 335 -15.89 13.78 -14.64
N TYR A 336 -14.97 13.74 -15.61
CA TYR A 336 -14.31 12.51 -16.04
C TYR A 336 -13.51 11.88 -14.90
N THR A 337 -12.75 12.71 -14.19
CA THR A 337 -11.95 12.28 -13.05
C THR A 337 -12.82 11.84 -11.86
N ILE A 338 -13.98 12.48 -11.64
CA ILE A 338 -14.94 12.04 -10.61
C ILE A 338 -15.47 10.64 -10.95
N PHE A 339 -15.89 10.41 -12.20
CA PHE A 339 -16.43 9.13 -12.64
C PHE A 339 -15.42 7.99 -12.41
N GLU A 340 -14.17 8.19 -12.83
CA GLU A 340 -13.13 7.20 -12.63
C GLU A 340 -12.77 6.98 -11.16
N PHE A 341 -12.78 8.03 -10.34
CA PHE A 341 -12.62 7.89 -8.88
C PHE A 341 -13.73 7.03 -8.28
N SER A 342 -14.99 7.27 -8.67
CA SER A 342 -16.13 6.47 -8.22
C SER A 342 -15.99 5.00 -8.62
N LEU A 343 -15.58 4.73 -9.87
CA LEU A 343 -15.27 3.37 -10.33
C LEU A 343 -14.23 2.70 -9.43
N ARG A 344 -13.10 3.37 -9.20
CA ARG A 344 -12.01 2.85 -8.38
C ARG A 344 -12.43 2.59 -6.94
N HIS A 345 -13.25 3.46 -6.36
CA HIS A 345 -13.73 3.31 -4.99
C HIS A 345 -14.59 2.06 -4.82
N VAL A 346 -15.42 1.76 -5.81
CA VAL A 346 -16.32 0.60 -5.77
C VAL A 346 -15.58 -0.70 -6.16
N LEU A 347 -14.66 -0.63 -7.12
CA LEU A 347 -13.93 -1.80 -7.63
C LEU A 347 -12.69 -2.18 -6.80
N ALA A 348 -12.14 -1.27 -5.98
CA ALA A 348 -10.96 -1.58 -5.18
C ALA A 348 -11.29 -2.72 -4.18
N PRO A 349 -10.47 -3.78 -4.12
CA PRO A 349 -10.73 -4.88 -3.21
C PRO A 349 -10.69 -4.35 -1.77
N ARG A 350 -11.80 -4.54 -1.04
CA ARG A 350 -11.93 -4.20 0.39
C ARG A 350 -11.12 -5.19 1.23
N VAL A 351 -9.79 -5.23 1.04
CA VAL A 351 -8.88 -6.07 1.82
C VAL A 351 -8.67 -5.41 3.18
N GLY A 352 -9.53 -5.70 4.18
CA GLY A 352 -9.32 -5.49 5.63
C GLY A 352 -8.93 -4.09 6.15
N ALA A 353 -7.94 -3.45 5.57
CA ALA A 353 -7.65 -2.03 5.65
C ALA A 353 -8.62 -1.25 4.75
N LYS A 354 -9.64 -0.64 5.35
CA LYS A 354 -10.25 0.54 4.74
C LYS A 354 -9.10 1.50 4.38
N TYR A 355 -8.96 1.84 3.09
CA TYR A 355 -8.06 2.89 2.58
C TYR A 355 -6.57 2.53 2.40
N SER A 356 -6.21 1.40 1.80
CA SER A 356 -4.87 1.28 1.20
C SER A 356 -4.82 2.10 -0.10
N SER A 357 -3.95 3.11 -0.15
CA SER A 357 -3.67 4.01 -1.27
C SER A 357 -2.37 3.69 -2.00
N ALA A 358 -1.46 2.92 -1.41
CA ALA A 358 -0.26 2.46 -2.08
C ALA A 358 -0.54 1.28 -3.05
N ILE A 359 -0.21 1.46 -4.32
CA ILE A 359 -0.35 0.45 -5.38
C ILE A 359 1.00 0.15 -6.02
N LEU A 360 1.29 -1.14 -6.13
CA LEU A 360 2.39 -1.68 -6.91
C LEU A 360 1.89 -2.15 -8.29
N PHE A 361 2.33 -1.47 -9.33
CA PHE A 361 2.10 -1.78 -10.74
C PHE A 361 3.24 -2.67 -11.24
N LEU A 362 2.93 -3.81 -11.84
CA LEU A 362 3.90 -4.66 -12.53
C LEU A 362 3.58 -4.61 -14.02
N SER A 363 4.55 -4.31 -14.89
CA SER A 363 4.33 -4.34 -16.33
C SER A 363 5.46 -5.07 -17.04
N PHE A 364 5.19 -5.60 -18.23
CA PHE A 364 6.25 -6.16 -19.03
C PHE A 364 7.23 -5.08 -19.54
N PRO A 365 8.53 -5.39 -19.62
CA PRO A 365 9.53 -4.51 -20.23
C PRO A 365 9.28 -4.22 -21.73
N GLY A 366 8.25 -4.81 -22.35
CA GLY A 366 7.88 -4.63 -23.76
C GLY A 366 6.85 -5.68 -24.22
N ALA A 367 6.45 -5.62 -25.49
CA ALA A 367 5.53 -6.57 -26.11
C ALA A 367 6.07 -8.00 -26.07
N ILE A 368 5.43 -8.90 -25.33
CA ILE A 368 5.63 -10.35 -25.50
C ILE A 368 4.36 -10.88 -26.15
N PRO A 369 4.39 -11.19 -27.45
CA PRO A 369 3.30 -11.92 -28.06
C PRO A 369 3.31 -13.33 -27.44
N PHE A 370 2.17 -13.84 -27.00
CA PHE A 370 1.97 -15.24 -26.55
C PHE A 370 2.30 -15.61 -25.09
N MET A 371 1.98 -14.78 -24.09
CA MET A 371 1.92 -15.30 -22.71
C MET A 371 0.62 -14.89 -22.02
N ASN A 372 -0.34 -15.82 -21.94
CA ASN A 372 -1.49 -15.70 -21.05
C ASN A 372 -0.95 -15.72 -19.62
N MET A 373 -0.85 -14.56 -19.02
CA MET A 373 -0.14 -14.42 -17.76
C MET A 373 -0.97 -14.85 -16.55
N ASN A 374 -2.30 -14.91 -16.67
CA ASN A 374 -3.13 -15.65 -15.71
C ASN A 374 -2.76 -17.13 -15.74
N GLU A 375 -2.62 -17.71 -16.94
CA GLU A 375 -2.22 -19.11 -17.11
C GLU A 375 -0.76 -19.35 -16.67
N PHE A 376 0.16 -18.40 -16.90
CA PHE A 376 1.53 -18.45 -16.36
C PHE A 376 1.52 -18.38 -14.82
N LEU A 377 0.71 -17.49 -14.23
CA LEU A 377 0.59 -17.36 -12.79
C LEU A 377 -0.10 -18.59 -12.18
N GLU A 378 -1.14 -19.15 -12.81
CA GLU A 378 -1.82 -20.40 -12.45
C GLU A 378 -0.90 -21.63 -12.61
N LEU A 379 -0.15 -21.74 -13.71
CA LEU A 379 0.86 -22.77 -13.93
C LEU A 379 2.02 -22.65 -12.93
N SER A 380 2.38 -21.43 -12.53
CA SER A 380 3.39 -21.16 -11.50
C SER A 380 2.87 -21.34 -10.06
N SER A 381 1.55 -21.35 -9.88
CA SER A 381 0.86 -21.53 -8.60
C SER A 381 0.17 -22.89 -8.47
N ASN A 382 0.38 -23.79 -9.44
CA ASN A 382 -0.27 -25.09 -9.45
C ASN A 382 0.19 -25.96 -8.26
N VAL A 383 -0.73 -26.06 -7.31
CA VAL A 383 -0.69 -26.86 -6.11
C VAL A 383 -0.73 -28.34 -6.51
N GLY A 384 0.43 -29.00 -6.57
CA GLY A 384 0.46 -30.46 -6.80
C GLY A 384 1.83 -31.12 -6.80
N SER A 385 2.87 -30.51 -7.36
CA SER A 385 4.24 -31.05 -7.26
C SER A 385 5.27 -29.97 -7.61
N ALA A 386 6.44 -30.06 -6.99
CA ALA A 386 7.39 -28.97 -6.89
C ALA A 386 7.88 -28.40 -8.24
N LEU A 387 7.33 -27.25 -8.62
CA LEU A 387 8.08 -26.15 -9.24
C LEU A 387 7.84 -24.89 -8.41
N LYS A 388 8.56 -24.82 -7.29
CA LYS A 388 8.70 -23.62 -6.49
C LYS A 388 9.41 -22.54 -7.32
N VAL A 389 8.81 -21.37 -7.50
CA VAL A 389 9.61 -20.12 -7.59
C VAL A 389 10.14 -19.86 -6.18
N ASN A 390 11.17 -20.64 -5.81
CA ASN A 390 11.64 -20.81 -4.43
C ASN A 390 11.68 -19.47 -3.66
N ASN A 391 10.75 -19.32 -2.72
CA ASN A 391 10.70 -18.32 -1.66
C ASN A 391 10.26 -16.89 -2.05
N ILE A 392 9.14 -16.74 -2.75
CA ILE A 392 8.25 -15.59 -2.48
C ILE A 392 7.19 -16.14 -1.53
N ASP A 393 7.32 -15.89 -0.22
CA ASP A 393 6.17 -15.96 0.69
C ASP A 393 5.37 -14.67 0.46
N LEU A 394 4.54 -14.65 -0.58
CA LEU A 394 3.31 -13.87 -0.55
C LEU A 394 2.37 -14.73 0.32
N THR A 395 2.16 -14.30 1.55
CA THR A 395 1.23 -15.00 2.45
C THR A 395 -0.12 -15.14 1.75
N LEU A 396 -0.75 -16.32 1.86
CA LEU A 396 -2.04 -16.66 1.24
C LEU A 396 -3.19 -15.66 1.49
N ASP A 397 -3.06 -14.80 2.50
CA ASP A 397 -3.98 -13.68 2.73
C ASP A 397 -3.87 -12.57 1.66
N ASP A 398 -2.70 -12.42 1.01
CA ASP A 398 -2.45 -11.51 -0.11
C ASP A 398 -2.89 -12.12 -1.46
N ALA A 399 -2.96 -13.46 -1.55
CA ALA A 399 -3.48 -14.18 -2.72
C ALA A 399 -5.02 -14.20 -2.77
N ASN A 400 -5.68 -14.09 -1.62
CA ASN A 400 -7.15 -14.09 -1.50
C ASN A 400 -7.80 -12.73 -1.79
N ALA A 401 -7.02 -11.68 -2.10
CA ALA A 401 -7.51 -10.43 -2.66
C ALA A 401 -7.85 -10.57 -4.17
N LYS A 402 -8.62 -11.63 -4.48
CA LYS A 402 -9.40 -11.90 -5.69
C LYS A 402 -8.68 -11.69 -7.04
N LEU A 403 -8.34 -12.82 -7.66
CA LEU A 403 -8.02 -13.08 -9.07
C LEU A 403 -8.98 -12.49 -10.13
N ASP A 404 -9.88 -11.58 -9.77
CA ASP A 404 -10.75 -10.80 -10.66
C ASP A 404 -10.28 -9.33 -10.85
N ASN A 405 -9.17 -8.94 -10.23
CA ASN A 405 -8.68 -7.56 -10.24
C ASN A 405 -7.81 -7.24 -11.48
N PHE A 406 -8.49 -6.91 -12.59
CA PHE A 406 -8.08 -6.06 -13.73
C PHE A 406 -6.61 -6.06 -14.21
N LEU A 407 -6.29 -6.87 -15.22
CA LEU A 407 -6.03 -6.44 -16.62
C LEU A 407 -5.51 -7.63 -17.45
N PHE A 408 -6.16 -7.90 -18.57
CA PHE A 408 -5.69 -8.84 -19.58
C PHE A 408 -4.57 -8.17 -20.40
N ASP A 409 -3.36 -8.70 -20.19
CA ASP A 409 -2.26 -8.87 -21.17
C ASP A 409 -0.97 -8.05 -21.01
N SER A 410 -0.86 -7.04 -20.13
CA SER A 410 0.45 -6.37 -19.96
C SER A 410 0.80 -5.80 -18.59
N THR A 411 -0.17 -5.63 -17.68
CA THR A 411 0.04 -4.92 -16.41
C THR A 411 -0.78 -5.52 -15.27
N TYR A 412 -0.16 -5.69 -14.08
CA TYR A 412 -0.77 -6.19 -12.84
C TYR A 412 -0.71 -5.12 -11.75
N TYR A 413 -1.65 -5.17 -10.81
CA TYR A 413 -1.71 -4.25 -9.68
C TYR A 413 -1.76 -5.03 -8.37
N ILE A 414 -0.96 -4.62 -7.39
CA ILE A 414 -0.95 -5.17 -6.04
C ILE A 414 -1.21 -4.03 -5.08
N TYR A 415 -2.31 -4.09 -4.34
CA TYR A 415 -2.62 -3.13 -3.28
C TYR A 415 -1.77 -3.44 -2.04
N LEU A 416 -1.10 -2.42 -1.51
CA LEU A 416 -0.22 -2.54 -0.35
C LEU A 416 -0.69 -1.61 0.75
N ASN A 417 -0.51 -1.99 2.02
CA ASN A 417 -0.85 -1.10 3.13
C ASN A 417 -0.13 0.24 3.02
N ASP A 418 -0.76 1.33 3.44
CA ASP A 418 -0.10 2.64 3.39
C ASP A 418 1.12 2.67 4.32
N PRO A 419 2.31 3.00 3.80
CA PRO A 419 3.51 3.06 4.62
C PRO A 419 3.39 4.21 5.62
N LYS A 420 3.61 3.90 6.90
CA LYS A 420 3.57 4.89 7.99
C LYS A 420 4.96 5.42 8.33
N LYS A 421 6.00 4.65 7.99
CA LYS A 421 7.41 4.96 8.29
C LYS A 421 8.32 4.58 7.12
N ASP A 422 9.54 5.13 7.10
CA ASP A 422 10.56 4.77 6.10
C ASP A 422 10.93 3.27 6.12
N SER A 423 10.75 2.58 7.26
CA SER A 423 10.95 1.13 7.35
C SER A 423 9.91 0.33 6.57
N ASP A 424 8.67 0.80 6.49
CA ASP A 424 7.63 0.21 5.63
C ASP A 424 8.03 0.34 4.16
N ILE A 425 8.54 1.51 3.78
CA ILE A 425 9.00 1.80 2.42
C ILE A 425 10.21 0.95 2.05
N LEU A 426 11.17 0.79 2.96
CA LEU A 426 12.34 -0.08 2.76
C LEU A 426 11.94 -1.55 2.55
N ARG A 427 10.94 -2.02 3.33
CA ARG A 427 10.36 -3.35 3.17
C ARG A 427 9.66 -3.51 1.81
N TYR A 428 8.87 -2.51 1.38
CA TYR A 428 8.26 -2.52 0.06
C TYR A 428 9.29 -2.51 -1.06
N LEU A 429 10.32 -1.68 -0.97
CA LEU A 429 11.40 -1.66 -1.95
C LEU A 429 12.08 -3.04 -2.08
N MET A 430 12.39 -3.71 -0.97
CA MET A 430 12.98 -5.05 -1.02
C MET A 430 12.04 -6.06 -1.68
N ASN A 431 10.74 -6.02 -1.36
CA ASN A 431 9.75 -6.88 -1.99
C ASN A 431 9.67 -6.62 -3.51
N ILE A 432 9.66 -5.35 -3.91
CA ILE A 432 9.60 -4.94 -5.32
C ILE A 432 10.85 -5.38 -6.08
N ILE A 433 12.03 -5.20 -5.49
CA ILE A 433 13.29 -5.67 -6.08
C ILE A 433 13.24 -7.18 -6.30
N GLN A 434 12.75 -7.94 -5.31
CA GLN A 434 12.61 -9.39 -5.45
C GLN A 434 11.62 -9.77 -6.56
N ILE A 435 10.48 -9.09 -6.64
CA ILE A 435 9.48 -9.30 -7.69
C ILE A 435 10.09 -9.02 -9.06
N ALA A 436 10.71 -7.85 -9.25
CA ALA A 436 11.32 -7.45 -10.52
C ALA A 436 12.45 -8.40 -10.95
N LEU A 437 13.31 -8.84 -10.03
CA LEU A 437 14.39 -9.78 -10.34
C LEU A 437 13.89 -11.16 -10.79
N ARG A 438 12.80 -11.65 -10.20
CA ARG A 438 12.26 -12.99 -10.45
C ARG A 438 11.33 -13.02 -11.65
N SER A 439 10.40 -12.07 -11.72
CA SER A 439 9.40 -11.98 -12.80
C SER A 439 9.94 -11.32 -14.07
N LYS A 440 11.05 -10.57 -13.96
CA LYS A 440 11.58 -9.68 -15.01
C LYS A 440 10.62 -8.56 -15.43
N LEU A 441 9.54 -8.36 -14.67
CA LEU A 441 8.61 -7.26 -14.87
C LEU A 441 9.22 -5.95 -14.37
N HIS A 442 8.85 -4.87 -15.04
CA HIS A 442 9.00 -3.53 -14.51
C HIS A 442 8.02 -3.36 -13.35
N ALA A 443 8.46 -2.74 -12.25
CA ALA A 443 7.65 -2.54 -11.04
C ALA A 443 7.58 -1.06 -10.59
N LEU A 444 6.39 -0.47 -10.53
CA LEU A 444 6.15 0.90 -10.10
C LEU A 444 5.37 0.88 -8.79
N LEU A 445 5.84 1.56 -7.75
CA LEU A 445 5.09 1.76 -6.52
C LEU A 445 4.65 3.22 -6.42
N SER A 446 3.35 3.47 -6.34
CA SER A 446 2.80 4.83 -6.26
C SER A 446 1.59 4.89 -5.32
N PHE A 447 1.36 6.07 -4.74
CA PHE A 447 0.07 6.40 -4.13
C PHE A 447 -0.99 6.72 -5.19
N SER A 448 -0.56 6.91 -6.43
CA SER A 448 -1.41 7.28 -7.55
C SER A 448 -1.93 6.04 -8.25
N ASN A 449 -3.25 5.99 -8.44
CA ASN A 449 -3.87 5.03 -9.35
C ASN A 449 -3.77 5.49 -10.82
N ASN A 450 -3.25 6.71 -11.06
CA ASN A 450 -2.94 7.27 -12.38
C ASN A 450 -1.43 7.12 -12.66
N VAL A 451 -1.08 6.17 -13.52
CA VAL A 451 0.30 5.97 -13.98
C VAL A 451 0.46 6.58 -15.38
N PHE A 452 1.39 7.52 -15.50
CA PHE A 452 1.83 8.04 -16.79
C PHE A 452 2.95 7.16 -17.37
N TYR A 453 2.56 6.04 -18.00
CA TYR A 453 3.47 5.00 -18.50
C TYR A 453 4.48 5.48 -19.55
N SER A 454 4.19 6.57 -20.28
CA SER A 454 5.10 7.14 -21.28
C SER A 454 6.42 7.70 -20.69
N SER A 455 6.59 7.66 -19.37
CA SER A 455 7.79 8.10 -18.65
C SER A 455 8.62 6.95 -18.05
N TRP A 456 8.19 5.69 -18.20
CA TRP A 456 8.76 4.56 -17.46
C TRP A 456 9.96 3.91 -18.16
N ASN A 457 11.10 4.61 -18.16
CA ASN A 457 12.37 4.07 -18.66
C ASN A 457 13.10 3.16 -17.65
N GLU A 458 12.65 3.16 -16.39
CA GLU A 458 13.31 2.50 -15.27
C GLU A 458 12.65 1.14 -15.00
N THR A 459 13.41 0.14 -14.55
CA THR A 459 12.82 -1.18 -14.25
C THR A 459 12.06 -1.17 -12.93
N ILE A 460 12.49 -0.38 -11.96
CA ILE A 460 11.75 -0.13 -10.72
C ILE A 460 11.61 1.38 -10.55
N LEU A 461 10.40 1.85 -10.28
CA LEU A 461 10.11 3.24 -9.97
C LEU A 461 9.32 3.27 -8.65
N VAL A 462 9.73 4.10 -7.70
CA VAL A 462 9.00 4.31 -6.44
C VAL A 462 8.69 5.79 -6.31
N GLU A 463 7.42 6.14 -6.46
CA GLU A 463 6.89 7.51 -6.41
C GLU A 463 6.46 7.94 -5.00
N LEU A 464 6.62 7.05 -4.01
CA LEU A 464 6.36 7.40 -2.61
C LEU A 464 7.46 8.33 -2.09
N GLU A 465 7.08 9.45 -1.47
CA GLU A 465 8.03 10.37 -0.89
C GLU A 465 8.74 9.74 0.32
N SER A 466 10.06 9.57 0.24
CA SER A 466 10.88 9.06 1.33
C SER A 466 12.25 9.71 1.32
N SER A 467 12.68 10.17 2.50
CA SER A 467 14.03 10.69 2.70
C SER A 467 15.10 9.65 2.38
N LEU A 468 14.81 8.37 2.67
CA LEU A 468 15.71 7.25 2.43
C LEU A 468 15.86 6.98 0.94
N LEU A 469 14.73 6.84 0.22
CA LEU A 469 14.76 6.56 -1.22
C LEU A 469 15.41 7.68 -2.01
N ASN A 470 15.10 8.94 -1.67
CA ASN A 470 15.66 10.10 -2.33
C ASN A 470 17.16 10.26 -2.02
N GLY A 471 17.57 10.05 -0.77
CA GLY A 471 18.97 10.15 -0.36
C GLY A 471 19.85 9.07 -0.99
N MET A 472 19.34 7.85 -1.09
CA MET A 472 20.08 6.73 -1.69
C MET A 472 19.93 6.63 -3.22
N GLY A 473 18.99 7.38 -3.83
CA GLY A 473 18.67 7.25 -5.25
C GLY A 473 17.97 5.94 -5.61
N TRP A 474 17.29 5.29 -4.65
CA TRP A 474 16.60 4.01 -4.83
C TRP A 474 15.14 4.15 -5.30
N ASN A 475 14.70 5.39 -5.55
CA ASN A 475 13.40 5.66 -6.16
C ASN A 475 13.36 5.33 -7.65
N LYS A 476 14.51 5.18 -8.33
CA LYS A 476 14.62 4.86 -9.76
C LYS A 476 15.73 3.84 -9.99
N ILE A 477 15.39 2.62 -10.39
CA ILE A 477 16.34 1.52 -10.55
C ILE A 477 16.23 0.89 -11.93
N ARG A 478 17.36 0.84 -12.64
CA ARG A 478 17.51 0.12 -13.92
C ARG A 478 17.83 -1.35 -13.71
N CYS A 479 17.43 -2.19 -14.66
CA CYS A 479 17.70 -3.63 -14.69
C CYS A 479 19.15 -3.99 -14.34
N ASN A 480 20.12 -3.28 -14.92
CA ASN A 480 21.55 -3.53 -14.69
C ASN A 480 22.04 -3.19 -13.26
N ASN A 481 21.28 -2.39 -12.52
CA ASN A 481 21.63 -1.92 -11.17
C ASN A 481 20.84 -2.63 -10.06
N ILE A 482 19.77 -3.37 -10.37
CA ILE A 482 18.88 -3.96 -9.35
C ILE A 482 19.65 -4.86 -8.38
N SER A 483 20.51 -5.76 -8.89
CA SER A 483 21.29 -6.66 -8.04
C SER A 483 22.28 -5.93 -7.14
N TRP A 484 22.83 -4.80 -7.60
CA TRP A 484 23.73 -3.97 -6.80
C TRP A 484 22.99 -3.31 -5.63
N ILE A 485 21.86 -2.67 -5.91
CA ILE A 485 21.02 -2.03 -4.89
C ILE A 485 20.50 -3.06 -3.89
N GLN A 486 20.12 -4.25 -4.36
CA GLN A 486 19.73 -5.34 -3.47
C GLN A 486 20.85 -5.70 -2.47
N LYS A 487 22.10 -5.78 -2.94
CA LYS A 487 23.26 -6.05 -2.07
C LYS A 487 23.47 -4.94 -1.05
N GLU A 488 23.34 -3.67 -1.43
CA GLU A 488 23.43 -2.54 -0.50
C GLU A 488 22.36 -2.62 0.59
N ILE A 489 21.08 -2.84 0.22
CA ILE A 489 20.00 -2.96 1.21
C ILE A 489 20.25 -4.13 2.15
N TYR A 490 20.66 -5.30 1.64
CA TYR A 490 21.00 -6.43 2.49
C TYR A 490 22.19 -6.15 3.42
N PHE A 491 23.17 -5.36 2.99
CA PHE A 491 24.28 -4.95 3.84
C PHE A 491 23.77 -4.13 5.04
N PHE A 492 22.90 -3.14 4.81
CA PHE A 492 22.28 -2.37 5.89
C PHE A 492 21.38 -3.21 6.79
N LEU A 493 20.60 -4.15 6.23
CA LEU A 493 19.77 -5.07 7.01
C LEU A 493 20.62 -6.02 7.88
N ASN A 494 21.78 -6.45 7.39
CA ASN A 494 22.73 -7.23 8.18
C ASN A 494 23.39 -6.39 9.27
N ALA A 495 23.73 -5.13 9.00
CA ALA A 495 24.24 -4.21 10.01
C ALA A 495 23.20 -3.93 11.11
N ALA A 496 21.91 -3.98 10.76
CA ALA A 496 20.79 -3.79 11.67
C ALA A 496 20.37 -5.06 12.44
N ARG A 497 20.91 -6.22 12.09
CA ARG A 497 20.35 -7.53 12.47
C ARG A 497 20.42 -7.77 13.97
N LYS A 498 19.32 -8.27 14.55
CA LYS A 498 19.23 -8.69 15.95
C LYS A 498 18.56 -10.06 16.04
N ASN A 499 19.09 -10.96 16.89
CA ASN A 499 18.53 -12.31 17.12
C ASN A 499 18.24 -13.08 15.80
N ASN A 500 19.17 -13.02 14.85
CA ASN A 500 19.08 -13.65 13.54
C ASN A 500 17.93 -13.16 12.63
N LYS A 501 17.21 -12.08 12.97
CA LYS A 501 16.12 -11.52 12.15
C LYS A 501 16.47 -10.11 11.65
N PHE A 502 16.02 -9.79 10.44
CA PHE A 502 16.14 -8.44 9.89
C PHE A 502 15.25 -7.46 10.66
N ASP A 503 15.85 -6.35 11.10
CA ASP A 503 15.18 -5.25 11.78
C ASP A 503 15.13 -4.05 10.83
N TYR A 504 14.00 -3.90 10.13
CA TYR A 504 13.81 -2.83 9.13
C TYR A 504 13.75 -1.44 9.79
N ASP A 505 13.26 -1.34 11.04
CA ASP A 505 13.23 -0.08 11.77
C ASP A 505 14.66 0.38 12.05
N ASN A 506 15.50 -0.49 12.59
CA ASN A 506 16.90 -0.17 12.86
C ASN A 506 17.69 0.05 11.56
N ALA A 507 17.44 -0.73 10.50
CA ALA A 507 18.08 -0.50 9.20
C ALA A 507 17.75 0.87 8.62
N SER A 508 16.50 1.33 8.75
CA SER A 508 16.13 2.67 8.30
C SER A 508 16.86 3.79 9.06
N VAL A 509 17.17 3.58 10.36
CA VAL A 509 17.97 4.51 11.17
C VAL A 509 19.43 4.51 10.69
N ILE A 510 20.03 3.34 10.52
CA ILE A 510 21.41 3.20 10.03
C ILE A 510 21.58 3.91 8.68
N ILE A 511 20.64 3.72 7.74
CA ILE A 511 20.72 4.37 6.42
C ILE A 511 20.62 5.89 6.54
N LYS A 512 19.77 6.41 7.44
CA LYS A 512 19.66 7.85 7.67
C LYS A 512 20.93 8.45 8.26
N ASP A 513 21.57 7.78 9.20
CA ASP A 513 22.83 8.24 9.77
C ASP A 513 23.97 8.12 8.75
N TYR A 514 23.97 7.07 7.92
CA TYR A 514 24.87 6.93 6.77
C TYR A 514 24.72 8.07 5.76
N LEU A 515 23.48 8.47 5.43
CA LEU A 515 23.22 9.59 4.53
C LEU A 515 23.71 10.94 5.08
N ARG A 516 23.79 11.08 6.40
CA ARG A 516 24.34 12.27 7.07
C ARG A 516 25.86 12.24 7.11
N ASP A 517 26.42 11.09 7.50
CA ASP A 517 27.84 10.83 7.58
C ASP A 517 28.11 9.35 7.27
N ASN A 518 28.75 9.09 6.13
CA ASN A 518 29.00 7.73 5.67
C ASN A 518 29.94 6.94 6.59
N PHE A 519 30.77 7.61 7.40
CA PHE A 519 31.61 6.97 8.41
C PHE A 519 30.81 6.32 9.54
N SER A 520 29.58 6.76 9.77
CA SER A 520 28.70 6.17 10.80
C SER A 520 28.45 4.68 10.57
N LEU A 521 28.52 4.21 9.33
CA LEU A 521 28.33 2.81 9.01
C LEU A 521 29.42 1.92 9.64
N SER A 522 30.64 2.42 9.84
CA SER A 522 31.71 1.69 10.53
C SER A 522 31.33 1.31 11.95
N TYR A 523 30.61 2.17 12.67
CA TYR A 523 30.14 1.91 14.03
C TYR A 523 29.12 0.76 14.07
N TYR A 524 28.14 0.77 13.16
CA TYR A 524 27.13 -0.30 13.10
C TYR A 524 27.72 -1.64 12.63
N VAL A 525 28.66 -1.60 11.68
CA VAL A 525 29.36 -2.80 11.20
C VAL A 525 30.30 -3.35 12.28
N HIS A 526 30.97 -2.49 13.04
CA HIS A 526 31.90 -2.87 14.11
C HIS A 526 31.23 -3.74 15.17
N ASP A 527 30.05 -3.33 15.65
CA ASP A 527 29.30 -4.11 16.64
C ASP A 527 28.95 -5.49 16.10
N GLN A 528 28.48 -5.58 14.85
CA GLN A 528 28.18 -6.87 14.22
C GLN A 528 29.45 -7.71 13.94
N PHE A 529 30.57 -7.09 13.60
CA PHE A 529 31.82 -7.76 13.27
C PHE A 529 32.52 -8.35 14.51
N PHE A 530 32.52 -7.62 15.63
CA PHE A 530 33.21 -8.05 16.84
C PHE A 530 32.31 -8.69 17.90
N ASN A 531 31.05 -8.30 17.99
CA ASN A 531 30.12 -8.74 19.04
C ASN A 531 28.92 -9.54 18.49
N GLY A 532 28.71 -9.54 17.17
CA GLY A 532 27.55 -10.16 16.54
C GLY A 532 27.65 -11.68 16.37
N TYR A 533 26.50 -12.37 16.39
CA TYR A 533 26.39 -13.80 16.02
C TYR A 533 26.56 -14.06 14.52
N HIS A 534 26.63 -13.01 13.71
CA HIS A 534 26.74 -13.08 12.26
C HIS A 534 27.90 -12.22 11.79
N ASN A 535 28.92 -12.87 11.24
CA ASN A 535 30.06 -12.16 10.70
C ASN A 535 29.68 -11.45 9.38
N ILE A 536 29.23 -10.20 9.49
CA ILE A 536 28.83 -9.35 8.35
C ILE A 536 29.95 -9.18 7.32
N LEU A 537 31.22 -9.24 7.76
CA LEU A 537 32.41 -9.13 6.91
C LEU A 537 33.06 -10.49 6.61
N SER A 538 32.30 -11.58 6.66
CA SER A 538 32.80 -12.95 6.39
C SER A 538 33.30 -13.22 4.97
N SER A 539 33.00 -12.33 4.01
CA SER A 539 33.41 -12.48 2.61
C SER A 539 34.12 -11.24 2.09
N VAL A 540 35.05 -11.46 1.14
CA VAL A 540 35.75 -10.38 0.43
C VAL A 540 34.76 -9.43 -0.25
N ASP A 541 33.65 -9.94 -0.78
CA ASP A 541 32.59 -9.13 -1.39
C ASP A 541 31.94 -8.18 -0.38
N ASN A 542 31.64 -8.63 0.84
CA ASN A 542 31.06 -7.77 1.89
C ASN A 542 32.08 -6.75 2.41
N ILE A 543 33.35 -7.14 2.53
CA ILE A 543 34.45 -6.22 2.88
C ILE A 543 34.56 -5.12 1.82
N ASN A 544 34.58 -5.48 0.54
CA ASN A 544 34.65 -4.53 -0.57
C ASN A 544 33.39 -3.63 -0.64
N LEU A 545 32.21 -4.19 -0.36
CA LEU A 545 30.97 -3.42 -0.30
C LEU A 545 30.98 -2.40 0.85
N MET A 546 31.35 -2.83 2.07
CA MET A 546 31.53 -1.94 3.22
C MET A 546 32.48 -0.80 2.86
N ARG A 547 33.67 -1.14 2.34
CA ARG A 547 34.69 -0.19 1.93
C ARG A 547 34.16 0.82 0.92
N LYS A 548 33.44 0.36 -0.10
CA LYS A 548 32.80 1.23 -1.10
C LYS A 548 31.72 2.15 -0.48
N LEU A 549 30.94 1.67 0.49
CA LEU A 549 29.91 2.48 1.16
C LEU A 549 30.53 3.51 2.12
N VAL A 550 31.37 3.07 3.06
CA VAL A 550 31.99 3.91 4.10
C VAL A 550 32.94 4.95 3.49
N TYR A 551 33.74 4.56 2.50
CA TYR A 551 34.79 5.42 1.95
C TYR A 551 34.43 6.02 0.58
N GLY A 552 33.35 5.56 -0.06
CA GLY A 552 32.86 6.07 -1.35
C GLY A 552 33.85 5.86 -2.50
N ASN A 553 33.69 6.66 -3.57
CA ASN A 553 34.70 6.78 -4.64
C ASN A 553 35.96 7.56 -4.21
N LYS A 554 36.10 7.89 -2.91
CA LYS A 554 37.28 8.60 -2.37
C LYS A 554 38.29 7.57 -1.86
N GLY A 555 38.94 6.89 -2.81
CA GLY A 555 39.92 5.84 -2.51
C GLY A 555 41.02 6.25 -1.52
N VAL A 556 41.32 7.55 -1.42
CA VAL A 556 42.37 8.10 -0.54
C VAL A 556 42.07 7.92 0.96
N LYS A 557 40.80 8.05 1.40
CA LYS A 557 40.41 7.82 2.82
C LYS A 557 40.62 6.37 3.21
N MET A 558 40.10 5.47 2.38
CA MET A 558 40.17 4.03 2.54
C MET A 558 41.61 3.55 2.58
N GLU A 559 42.41 3.96 1.59
CA GLU A 559 43.81 3.56 1.45
C GLU A 559 44.63 3.94 2.68
N LYS A 560 44.38 5.11 3.28
CA LYS A 560 45.08 5.53 4.51
C LYS A 560 44.69 4.68 5.71
N ILE A 561 43.40 4.40 5.91
CA ILE A 561 42.93 3.58 7.04
C ILE A 561 43.37 2.12 6.88
N GLU A 562 43.32 1.57 5.66
CA GLU A 562 43.86 0.24 5.34
C GLU A 562 45.35 0.16 5.64
N LYS A 563 46.16 1.10 5.13
CA LYS A 563 47.61 1.15 5.41
C LYS A 563 47.91 1.33 6.88
N MET A 564 47.11 2.12 7.60
CA MET A 564 47.23 2.24 9.06
C MET A 564 46.96 0.88 9.73
N GLY A 565 45.95 0.13 9.29
CA GLY A 565 45.66 -1.22 9.78
C GLY A 565 46.79 -2.23 9.48
N GLU A 566 47.38 -2.16 8.29
CA GLU A 566 48.54 -2.99 7.90
C GLU A 566 49.78 -2.69 8.75
N LEU A 567 50.12 -1.41 8.92
CA LEU A 567 51.22 -1.00 9.79
C LEU A 567 50.97 -1.38 11.25
N ALA A 568 49.73 -1.25 11.73
CA ALA A 568 49.35 -1.70 13.06
C ALA A 568 49.57 -3.22 13.19
N ALA A 569 49.18 -4.03 12.20
CA ALA A 569 49.42 -5.48 12.14
C ALA A 569 50.90 -5.87 12.00
N GLU A 570 51.76 -4.94 11.55
CA GLU A 570 53.21 -5.08 11.62
C GLU A 570 53.79 -4.81 12.99
N LEU A 571 53.20 -3.86 13.72
CA LEU A 571 53.65 -3.45 15.04
C LEU A 571 53.16 -4.40 16.13
N TYR A 572 51.91 -4.89 16.03
CA TYR A 572 51.30 -5.77 17.02
C TYR A 572 50.23 -6.65 16.37
N ARG A 573 50.12 -7.92 16.79
CA ARG A 573 49.11 -8.85 16.24
C ARG A 573 47.86 -8.79 17.10
N LEU A 574 46.70 -8.48 16.51
CA LEU A 574 45.42 -8.67 17.20
C LEU A 574 45.06 -10.15 17.30
N THR A 575 44.81 -10.60 18.53
CA THR A 575 44.30 -11.96 18.79
C THR A 575 42.78 -11.96 18.77
N PRO A 576 42.13 -13.11 18.55
CA PRO A 576 40.66 -13.21 18.59
C PRO A 576 40.03 -12.76 19.92
N LYS A 577 40.79 -12.76 21.02
CA LYS A 577 40.32 -12.35 22.37
C LYS A 577 40.70 -10.91 22.75
N SER A 578 41.29 -10.14 21.84
CA SER A 578 41.73 -8.78 22.12
C SER A 578 40.56 -7.87 22.50
N SER A 579 40.72 -7.11 23.59
CA SER A 579 39.71 -6.18 24.09
C SER A 579 39.59 -4.95 23.19
N GLY A 580 38.47 -4.20 23.27
CA GLY A 580 38.37 -2.89 22.58
C GLY A 580 39.45 -1.88 23.01
N SER A 581 40.06 -2.08 24.19
CA SER A 581 41.23 -1.30 24.57
C SER A 581 42.41 -1.61 23.64
N ASP A 582 42.70 -2.90 23.40
CA ASP A 582 43.82 -3.36 22.59
C ASP A 582 43.60 -3.16 21.08
N ARG A 583 42.35 -3.13 20.62
CA ARG A 583 42.02 -2.95 19.20
C ARG A 583 42.20 -1.50 18.73
N GLY A 584 41.76 -0.52 19.52
CA GLY A 584 41.70 0.88 19.09
C GLY A 584 42.80 1.79 19.63
N TRP A 585 43.66 1.34 20.56
CA TRP A 585 44.56 2.24 21.31
C TRP A 585 45.48 3.09 20.41
N MET A 586 46.00 2.53 19.31
CA MET A 586 46.95 3.24 18.43
C MET A 586 46.34 4.50 17.82
N VAL A 587 45.05 4.50 17.50
CA VAL A 587 44.35 5.71 17.02
C VAL A 587 43.81 6.51 18.19
N ARG A 588 43.16 5.84 19.16
CA ARG A 588 42.52 6.51 20.31
C ARG A 588 43.50 7.36 21.11
N GLU A 589 44.61 6.77 21.55
CA GLU A 589 45.60 7.46 22.38
C GLU A 589 46.38 8.50 21.57
N SER A 590 46.66 8.22 20.30
CA SER A 590 47.33 9.19 19.43
C SER A 590 46.49 10.45 19.22
N LEU A 591 45.17 10.32 19.01
CA LEU A 591 44.27 11.47 18.92
C LEU A 591 44.21 12.25 20.23
N GLU A 592 44.17 11.57 21.38
CA GLU A 592 44.24 12.19 22.72
C GLU A 592 45.51 13.01 22.92
N VAL A 593 46.67 12.46 22.51
CA VAL A 593 47.95 13.15 22.58
C VAL A 593 47.95 14.37 21.65
N VAL A 594 47.43 14.24 20.43
CA VAL A 594 47.32 15.37 19.49
C VAL A 594 46.42 16.48 20.06
N GLU A 595 45.25 16.14 20.63
CA GLU A 595 44.33 17.10 21.26
C GLU A 595 45.00 17.83 22.43
N LYS A 596 45.61 17.07 23.34
CA LYS A 596 46.27 17.62 24.53
C LYS A 596 47.45 18.50 24.17
N MET A 597 48.34 18.00 23.31
CA MET A 597 49.55 18.75 22.94
C MET A 597 49.21 19.97 22.12
N LYS A 598 48.23 19.93 21.21
CA LYS A 598 47.78 21.11 20.47
C LYS A 598 47.22 22.19 21.41
N ALA A 599 46.50 21.79 22.46
CA ALA A 599 45.99 22.72 23.47
C ALA A 599 47.10 23.34 24.34
N GLU A 600 48.09 22.53 24.75
CA GLU A 600 49.18 22.98 25.62
C GLU A 600 50.23 23.83 24.88
N THR A 601 50.51 23.52 23.62
CA THR A 601 51.61 24.13 22.85
C THR A 601 51.18 25.23 21.87
N LYS A 602 49.87 25.36 21.59
CA LYS A 602 49.29 26.34 20.64
C LYS A 602 49.92 26.31 19.24
N ILE A 603 50.43 25.15 18.82
CA ILE A 603 51.10 24.99 17.53
C ILE A 603 50.11 25.09 16.36
N GLY A 604 50.55 25.69 15.26
CA GLY A 604 49.76 25.90 14.03
C GLY A 604 49.68 24.69 13.11
N GLU A 605 50.75 23.88 13.00
CA GLU A 605 50.84 22.73 12.11
C GLU A 605 50.86 21.39 12.86
N LEU A 606 50.14 20.39 12.36
CA LEU A 606 50.10 19.08 13.03
C LEU A 606 51.44 18.33 12.96
N SER A 607 52.25 18.56 11.92
CA SER A 607 53.58 17.92 11.73
C SER A 607 54.51 18.07 12.94
N ASP A 608 54.44 19.19 13.63
CA ASP A 608 55.28 19.49 14.80
C ASP A 608 54.92 18.63 16.02
N LEU A 609 53.76 17.97 16.02
CA LEU A 609 53.33 17.04 17.06
C LEU A 609 53.76 15.59 16.79
N LYS A 610 54.42 15.33 15.66
CA LYS A 610 54.76 13.98 15.20
C LYS A 610 55.65 13.24 16.18
N ASP A 611 56.67 13.90 16.69
CA ASP A 611 57.64 13.29 17.60
C ASP A 611 57.00 12.94 18.95
N PHE A 612 56.07 13.76 19.42
CA PHE A 612 55.32 13.51 20.65
C PHE A 612 54.41 12.29 20.53
N VAL A 613 53.65 12.19 19.43
CA VAL A 613 52.76 11.05 19.17
C VAL A 613 53.55 9.76 18.93
N SER A 614 54.60 9.82 18.12
CA SER A 614 55.47 8.68 17.83
C SER A 614 56.18 8.17 19.08
N GLY A 615 56.70 9.08 19.91
CA GLY A 615 57.33 8.75 21.19
C GLY A 615 56.36 8.11 22.19
N HIS A 616 55.13 8.63 22.27
CA HIS A 616 54.08 8.05 23.11
C HIS A 616 53.71 6.63 22.65
N MET A 617 53.47 6.45 21.35
CA MET A 617 53.18 5.15 20.76
C MET A 617 54.30 4.13 20.99
N SER A 618 55.57 4.54 20.80
CA SER A 618 56.73 3.66 21.00
C SER A 618 56.80 3.15 22.43
N LYS A 619 56.59 4.02 23.42
CA LYS A 619 56.64 3.65 24.84
C LYS A 619 55.49 2.71 25.23
N ASN A 620 54.29 2.92 24.70
CA ASN A 620 53.16 2.05 24.99
C ASN A 620 53.28 0.69 24.28
N LEU A 621 53.78 0.65 23.04
CA LEU A 621 54.07 -0.61 22.36
C LEU A 621 55.14 -1.43 23.09
N GLU A 622 56.22 -0.77 23.55
CA GLU A 622 57.27 -1.44 24.34
C GLU A 622 56.69 -2.07 25.63
N ARG A 623 55.80 -1.36 26.33
CA ARG A 623 55.11 -1.88 27.51
C ARG A 623 54.22 -3.09 27.19
N LEU A 624 53.46 -3.02 26.10
CA LEU A 624 52.59 -4.12 25.65
C LEU A 624 53.41 -5.36 25.28
N LEU A 625 54.50 -5.19 24.51
CA LEU A 625 55.38 -6.30 24.11
C LEU A 625 56.05 -6.96 25.33
N LYS A 626 56.56 -6.17 26.28
CA LYS A 626 57.16 -6.67 27.53
C LYS A 626 56.15 -7.41 28.41
N ARG A 627 54.90 -6.97 28.44
CA ARG A 627 53.83 -7.63 29.21
C ARG A 627 53.50 -9.02 28.65
N GLU A 628 53.46 -9.15 27.32
CA GLU A 628 52.98 -10.38 26.67
C GLU A 628 54.09 -11.39 26.39
N ARG A 629 55.32 -10.92 26.22
CA ARG A 629 56.50 -11.74 25.99
C ARG A 629 57.67 -11.21 26.81
N PRO A 630 57.62 -11.35 28.15
CA PRO A 630 58.65 -10.82 29.05
C PRO A 630 60.04 -11.42 28.78
N ASP A 631 60.08 -12.64 28.21
CA ASP A 631 61.31 -13.39 27.95
C ASP A 631 62.00 -13.02 26.62
N LEU A 632 61.44 -12.11 25.82
CA LEU A 632 61.99 -11.67 24.54
C LEU A 632 62.28 -10.16 24.56
N ASP A 633 63.51 -9.74 24.24
CA ASP A 633 63.89 -8.32 24.09
C ASP A 633 63.37 -7.73 22.77
N LEU A 634 62.04 -7.66 22.63
CA LEU A 634 61.36 -7.11 21.47
C LEU A 634 61.30 -5.60 21.57
N LYS A 635 61.99 -4.91 20.64
CA LYS A 635 61.92 -3.45 20.50
C LYS A 635 60.92 -3.04 19.42
N PRO A 636 60.12 -1.98 19.65
CA PRO A 636 59.28 -1.37 18.64
C PRO A 636 60.08 -1.00 17.38
N ARG A 637 59.53 -1.28 16.19
CA ARG A 637 60.13 -0.81 14.92
C ARG A 637 59.83 0.68 14.74
N SER A 638 60.77 1.55 15.10
CA SER A 638 60.60 3.00 15.08
C SER A 638 60.16 3.56 13.73
N GLU A 639 60.62 2.97 12.62
CA GLU A 639 60.24 3.38 11.26
C GLU A 639 58.75 3.17 10.98
N ASN A 640 58.18 2.02 11.41
CA ASN A 640 56.76 1.73 11.22
C ASN A 640 55.87 2.60 12.10
N ILE A 641 56.34 2.98 13.29
CA ILE A 641 55.64 3.94 14.16
C ILE A 641 55.59 5.31 13.49
N LEU A 642 56.71 5.80 12.97
CA LEU A 642 56.77 7.09 12.27
C LEU A 642 55.85 7.09 11.03
N ARG A 643 55.86 6.00 10.25
CA ARG A 643 54.96 5.84 9.09
C ARG A 643 53.49 5.80 9.49
N PHE A 644 53.15 5.17 10.60
CA PHE A 644 51.78 5.17 11.13
C PHE A 644 51.34 6.58 11.52
N THR A 645 52.19 7.31 12.25
CA THR A 645 51.91 8.69 12.68
C THR A 645 51.78 9.64 11.47
N ASP A 646 52.63 9.50 10.46
CA ASP A 646 52.53 10.26 9.21
C ASP A 646 51.20 10.02 8.49
N LEU A 647 50.77 8.76 8.40
CA LEU A 647 49.48 8.40 7.81
C LEU A 647 48.30 8.95 8.61
N LEU A 648 48.34 8.90 9.95
CA LEU A 648 47.30 9.49 10.80
C LEU A 648 47.21 11.00 10.59
N PHE A 649 48.34 11.71 10.51
CA PHE A 649 48.34 13.17 10.33
C PHE A 649 47.90 13.57 8.93
N SER A 650 48.33 12.82 7.91
CA SER A 650 47.83 12.98 6.54
C SER A 650 46.33 12.68 6.43
N LEU A 651 45.81 11.71 7.18
CA LEU A 651 44.36 11.47 7.26
C LEU A 651 43.65 12.67 7.88
N ILE A 652 44.14 13.22 9.00
CA ILE A 652 43.54 14.40 9.65
C ILE A 652 43.57 15.63 8.74
N ASN A 653 44.72 15.91 8.11
CA ASN A 653 44.90 17.07 7.25
C ASN A 653 44.05 16.98 5.98
N ASP A 654 44.16 15.87 5.25
CA ASP A 654 43.58 15.78 3.91
C ASP A 654 42.08 15.47 3.98
N GLU A 655 41.66 14.63 4.94
CA GLU A 655 40.32 14.03 4.95
C GLU A 655 39.37 14.64 5.98
N PHE A 656 39.93 15.23 7.05
CA PHE A 656 39.20 16.00 8.06
C PHE A 656 39.52 17.51 8.00
N LYS A 657 40.22 17.97 6.94
CA LYS A 657 40.56 19.39 6.70
C LYS A 657 41.31 20.02 7.89
N GLY A 658 42.21 19.27 8.51
CA GLY A 658 43.02 19.70 9.65
C GLY A 658 42.26 19.78 10.98
N LYS A 659 40.97 19.45 11.01
CA LYS A 659 40.20 19.32 12.26
C LYS A 659 40.48 17.96 12.87
N ILE A 660 40.91 17.95 14.13
CA ILE A 660 41.11 16.71 14.87
C ILE A 660 39.73 16.07 15.09
N PRO A 661 39.53 14.80 14.68
CA PRO A 661 38.28 14.09 14.92
C PRO A 661 37.94 14.04 16.42
N SER A 662 36.73 14.48 16.78
CA SER A 662 36.25 14.51 18.17
C SER A 662 34.80 14.02 18.26
N GLY A 663 34.34 13.71 19.48
CA GLY A 663 32.99 13.21 19.71
C GLY A 663 32.66 11.96 18.90
N ILE A 664 31.51 11.95 18.25
CA ILE A 664 31.00 10.80 17.49
C ILE A 664 31.90 10.44 16.30
N THR A 665 32.45 11.43 15.58
CA THR A 665 33.35 11.21 14.45
C THR A 665 34.65 10.51 14.86
N ARG A 666 35.13 10.78 16.08
CA ARG A 666 36.29 10.06 16.65
C ARG A 666 35.98 8.58 16.85
N SER A 667 34.81 8.26 17.39
CA SER A 667 34.37 6.88 17.56
C SER A 667 34.30 6.15 16.22
N TYR A 668 33.68 6.75 15.20
CA TYR A 668 33.57 6.13 13.87
C TYR A 668 34.92 5.84 13.21
N LEU A 669 35.90 6.74 13.38
CA LEU A 669 37.25 6.54 12.88
C LEU A 669 37.97 5.41 13.62
N ILE A 670 37.83 5.33 14.95
CA ILE A 670 38.39 4.24 15.74
C ILE A 670 37.79 2.91 15.28
N ASP A 671 36.46 2.83 15.14
CA ASP A 671 35.77 1.62 14.70
C ASP A 671 36.23 1.17 13.31
N ALA A 672 36.35 2.11 12.36
CA ALA A 672 36.87 1.84 11.02
C ALA A 672 38.31 1.27 11.06
N PHE A 673 39.17 1.87 11.88
CA PHE A 673 40.54 1.40 12.08
C PHE A 673 40.58 0.01 12.72
N GLU A 674 39.77 -0.25 13.74
CA GLU A 674 39.73 -1.57 14.42
C GLU A 674 39.37 -2.69 13.44
N ILE A 675 38.39 -2.44 12.55
CA ILE A 675 37.99 -3.39 11.50
C ILE A 675 39.19 -3.68 10.57
N GLU A 676 39.79 -2.64 9.99
CA GLU A 676 40.90 -2.82 9.03
C GLU A 676 42.14 -3.45 9.67
N TYR A 677 42.44 -3.11 10.92
CA TYR A 677 43.54 -3.69 11.68
C TYR A 677 43.31 -5.18 11.96
N LYS A 678 42.09 -5.58 12.31
CA LYS A 678 41.73 -6.99 12.50
C LYS A 678 41.85 -7.77 11.19
N LEU A 679 41.30 -7.25 10.09
CA LEU A 679 41.39 -7.86 8.76
C LEU A 679 42.85 -8.00 8.30
N ALA A 680 43.69 -6.98 8.49
CA ALA A 680 45.11 -7.04 8.16
C ALA A 680 45.87 -8.06 9.03
N SER A 681 45.54 -8.14 10.32
CA SER A 681 46.11 -9.13 11.23
C SER A 681 45.76 -10.57 10.83
N GLU A 682 44.53 -10.83 10.40
CA GLU A 682 44.13 -12.16 9.92
C GLU A 682 44.87 -12.55 8.65
N ARG A 683 44.85 -11.70 7.62
CA ARG A 683 45.53 -11.95 6.34
C ARG A 683 47.02 -12.23 6.49
N LYS A 684 47.68 -11.52 7.40
CA LYS A 684 49.13 -11.64 7.60
C LYS A 684 49.52 -12.92 8.33
N TRP A 685 48.70 -13.37 9.26
CA TRP A 685 49.06 -14.45 10.18
C TRP A 685 48.34 -15.78 9.90
N GLU A 686 47.39 -15.83 8.95
CA GLU A 686 46.87 -17.06 8.32
C GLU A 686 47.81 -17.63 7.24
N LYS A 687 48.78 -16.86 6.73
CA LYS A 687 49.83 -17.35 5.82
C LYS A 687 51.02 -17.98 6.54
N SER A 688 50.95 -18.11 7.86
CA SER A 688 52.06 -18.49 8.75
C SER A 688 51.83 -19.80 9.50
N ASP A 689 50.70 -20.44 9.26
CA ASP A 689 50.37 -21.83 9.63
C ASP A 689 50.20 -22.64 8.33
#